data_AF-A0A2T3NTB1-F1
#
_entry.id   AF-A0A2T3NTB1-F1
#
_cell.length_a   1.000
_cell.length_b   1.000
_cell.length_c   1.000
_cell.angle_alpha   90.00
_cell.angle_beta   90.00
_cell.angle_gamma   90.00
#
_symmetry.space_group_name_H-M   'P 1'
#
loop_
_entity.id
_entity.type
_entity.pdbx_description
1 polymer ?
#
loop_
_entity_poly.entity_id
_entity_poly.type
_entity_poly.pdbx_seq_one_letter_code
_entity_poly.pdbx_strand_id
1 'polypeptide(L)'
;MSFRLDMTVIAKSETATRFALTLHNLTDKPLAHWVLHFANSRKINGASFTDGQLEQNGSYCVFTPNNAPVLASNSSFYTEFEMNTTAFSFHDDGINDAFLTSKTAHEKEQRLLDPIPVEVTTVDLGSSPIDRYITPLCPAKDINIIPVPARLTALSGQFSLSAATIIAQATPHAEGAIRWLQSELEQHFAIQLPLQRDGHIHYQHSEKVEQDGYHLLIEEEHIWLQASTAAGFVHATASLLQLLPLHTEHQACYRVPMVEITDHPHHSYRGMMIDCARHFHPLPRLKSFIDQLARYKFNVFHWHLTDDEGWRLAIDAYPELTAIGAWRGPNEKLEPQYTNLTQRYGGFYSKEDVRELIQYASDRGITIIPEIDIPGHCRAAIKSLPHLLLDVNDLSQYNSAQNYSDNILSAALPGTYEFISTVLQEVAELFPASYVHIGGDEVPAGAWEKSEACQAFMAEHNYHDPMALQSHLLRFANEVLQAKGKRMMGWEEVTKGGKIDNRTVIYSWLSEEAGLTSAQQGFDVIMQPAQFTYLDLVQGYSPDEMGVDWAGKLPLDKVYSYQPLAELSPHDPIHKKIMGIQGALWCERIHTQQRFDHMLYPRLLALAEVCWSQPNLRHWDDFTARLNGQHQYLDKVGIQYRHCV
;
A
#
# COMPACT_ATOMS: atom_id res chain seq x y z
N MET A 1 10.77 2.00 -35.49
CA MET A 1 12.04 2.76 -35.50
C MET A 1 12.00 3.63 -34.27
N SER A 2 12.88 3.36 -33.31
CA SER A 2 12.75 3.86 -31.94
C SER A 2 13.79 4.94 -31.63
N PHE A 3 13.43 5.81 -30.69
CA PHE A 3 14.42 6.51 -29.88
C PHE A 3 14.75 5.63 -28.68
N ARG A 4 15.98 5.70 -28.18
CA ARG A 4 16.42 4.91 -27.02
C ARG A 4 17.14 5.81 -26.01
N LEU A 5 16.88 5.62 -24.73
CA LEU A 5 17.50 6.36 -23.64
C LEU A 5 18.30 5.42 -22.74
N ASP A 6 19.59 5.69 -22.63
CA ASP A 6 20.52 4.92 -21.83
C ASP A 6 20.97 5.76 -20.63
N MET A 7 20.95 5.17 -19.43
CA MET A 7 21.49 5.79 -18.22
C MET A 7 22.57 4.89 -17.59
N THR A 8 23.70 5.48 -17.23
CA THR A 8 24.85 4.76 -16.68
C THR A 8 25.40 5.47 -15.46
N VAL A 9 25.72 4.72 -14.41
CA VAL A 9 26.46 5.23 -13.25
C VAL A 9 27.94 5.37 -13.63
N ILE A 10 28.47 6.59 -13.68
CA ILE A 10 29.85 6.85 -14.13
C ILE A 10 30.82 7.21 -12.99
N ALA A 11 30.32 7.72 -11.86
CA ALA A 11 31.11 7.90 -10.66
C ALA A 11 30.26 7.80 -9.39
N LYS A 12 30.83 7.23 -8.33
CA LYS A 12 30.20 7.06 -7.01
C LYS A 12 31.02 7.80 -5.96
N SER A 13 30.39 8.62 -5.14
CA SER A 13 30.98 9.20 -3.93
C SER A 13 30.06 8.93 -2.73
N GLU A 14 30.50 9.27 -1.52
CA GLU A 14 29.69 9.05 -0.30
C GLU A 14 28.41 9.90 -0.28
N THR A 15 28.40 11.06 -0.93
CA THR A 15 27.31 12.04 -0.83
C THR A 15 26.61 12.33 -2.16
N ALA A 16 27.21 11.94 -3.28
CA ALA A 16 26.67 12.16 -4.61
C ALA A 16 27.05 11.03 -5.58
N THR A 17 26.16 10.73 -6.50
CA THR A 17 26.38 9.80 -7.62
C THR A 17 26.25 10.56 -8.93
N ARG A 18 27.21 10.37 -9.84
CA ARG A 18 27.24 10.99 -11.16
C ARG A 18 26.80 9.99 -12.21
N PHE A 19 25.95 10.44 -13.12
CA PHE A 19 25.32 9.65 -14.15
C PHE A 19 25.62 10.22 -15.53
N ALA A 20 25.75 9.34 -16.52
CA ALA A 20 25.68 9.69 -17.93
C ALA A 20 24.28 9.36 -18.46
N LEU A 21 23.75 10.25 -19.30
CA LEU A 21 22.49 10.10 -20.02
C LEU A 21 22.76 10.20 -21.52
N THR A 22 22.42 9.16 -22.26
CA THR A 22 22.61 9.12 -23.72
C THR A 22 21.27 8.89 -24.42
N LEU A 23 20.84 9.84 -25.23
CA LEU A 23 19.63 9.73 -26.05
C LEU A 23 20.01 9.41 -27.48
N HIS A 24 19.58 8.26 -27.99
CA HIS A 24 19.83 7.79 -29.34
C HIS A 24 18.63 8.07 -30.26
N ASN A 25 18.88 8.68 -31.42
CA ASN A 25 17.96 8.69 -32.54
C ASN A 25 18.33 7.55 -33.50
N LEU A 26 17.64 6.43 -33.41
CA LEU A 26 17.84 5.26 -34.28
C LEU A 26 16.96 5.30 -35.54
N THR A 27 16.42 6.48 -35.86
CA THR A 27 15.59 6.71 -37.04
C THR A 27 16.38 7.34 -38.17
N ASP A 28 15.85 7.23 -39.39
CA ASP A 28 16.43 7.87 -40.58
C ASP A 28 16.06 9.36 -40.71
N LYS A 29 15.41 9.96 -39.70
CA LYS A 29 14.98 11.36 -39.73
C LYS A 29 15.59 12.15 -38.56
N PRO A 30 16.07 13.36 -38.79
CA PRO A 30 16.48 14.24 -37.70
C PRO A 30 15.27 14.71 -36.89
N LEU A 31 15.46 14.96 -35.59
CA LEU A 31 14.46 15.56 -34.70
C LEU A 31 14.94 16.94 -34.25
N ALA A 32 14.27 17.99 -34.72
CA ALA A 32 14.58 19.37 -34.35
C ALA A 32 13.82 19.80 -33.08
N HIS A 33 14.39 20.71 -32.30
CA HIS A 33 13.73 21.30 -31.11
C HIS A 33 13.12 20.28 -30.15
N TRP A 34 13.83 19.17 -29.96
CA TRP A 34 13.37 18.09 -29.10
C TRP A 34 13.46 18.47 -27.63
N VAL A 35 12.53 17.92 -26.85
CA VAL A 35 12.51 17.99 -25.38
C VAL A 35 12.33 16.57 -24.88
N LEU A 36 13.16 16.14 -23.93
CA LEU A 36 13.08 14.81 -23.34
C LEU A 36 12.27 14.90 -22.04
N HIS A 37 11.25 14.06 -21.92
CA HIS A 37 10.45 13.89 -20.71
C HIS A 37 10.72 12.49 -20.17
N PHE A 38 10.96 12.36 -18.87
CA PHE A 38 11.23 11.06 -18.25
C PHE A 38 10.82 11.05 -16.78
N ALA A 39 10.72 9.85 -16.19
CA ALA A 39 10.40 9.69 -14.78
C ALA A 39 11.62 9.24 -13.97
N ASN A 40 11.96 9.98 -12.92
CA ASN A 40 13.03 9.67 -11.98
C ASN A 40 12.61 10.04 -10.55
N SER A 41 12.57 9.05 -9.66
CA SER A 41 12.11 9.23 -8.27
C SER A 41 13.11 9.95 -7.36
N ARG A 42 14.34 10.20 -7.81
CA ARG A 42 15.38 10.88 -7.03
C ARG A 42 15.46 12.36 -7.42
N LYS A 43 15.84 13.23 -6.49
CA LYS A 43 16.12 14.63 -6.82
C LYS A 43 17.38 14.70 -7.68
N ILE A 44 17.24 15.26 -8.88
CA ILE A 44 18.38 15.55 -9.75
C ILE A 44 18.89 16.97 -9.45
N ASN A 45 20.20 17.13 -9.31
CA ASN A 45 20.81 18.45 -9.25
C ASN A 45 20.79 19.08 -10.66
N GLY A 46 19.75 19.85 -10.98
CA GLY A 46 19.60 20.47 -12.31
C GLY A 46 20.78 21.35 -12.75
N ALA A 47 21.54 21.93 -11.80
CA ALA A 47 22.72 22.74 -12.11
C ALA A 47 23.97 21.92 -12.47
N SER A 48 23.94 20.59 -12.25
CA SER A 48 25.07 19.70 -12.53
C SER A 48 25.11 19.19 -13.97
N PHE A 49 24.11 19.51 -14.80
CA PHE A 49 24.07 19.08 -16.19
C PHE A 49 25.24 19.67 -16.99
N THR A 50 25.97 18.82 -17.71
CA THR A 50 27.06 19.27 -18.59
C THR A 50 26.55 19.94 -19.86
N ASP A 51 25.39 19.52 -20.37
CA ASP A 51 24.68 20.16 -21.48
C ASP A 51 23.17 20.04 -21.28
N GLY A 52 22.48 21.16 -21.06
CA GLY A 52 21.04 21.23 -20.89
C GLY A 52 20.59 21.73 -19.52
N GLN A 53 19.27 21.85 -19.38
CA GLN A 53 18.57 22.26 -18.17
C GLN A 53 17.46 21.27 -17.85
N LEU A 54 17.15 21.14 -16.57
CA LEU A 54 16.14 20.22 -16.06
C LEU A 54 15.11 20.96 -15.21
N GLU A 55 13.85 20.73 -15.51
CA GLU A 55 12.73 20.99 -14.61
C GLU A 55 12.28 19.64 -14.02
N GLN A 56 12.09 19.57 -12.70
CA GLN A 56 11.62 18.36 -12.03
C GLN A 56 10.49 18.71 -11.06
N ASN A 57 9.39 17.98 -11.16
CA ASN A 57 8.24 18.12 -10.29
C ASN A 57 7.68 16.73 -9.93
N GLY A 58 7.86 16.32 -8.68
CA GLY A 58 7.68 14.93 -8.31
C GLY A 58 8.75 14.04 -8.95
N SER A 59 8.32 12.91 -9.51
CA SER A 59 9.14 12.06 -10.37
C SER A 59 9.28 12.59 -11.81
N TYR A 60 8.42 13.51 -12.25
CA TYR A 60 8.40 13.98 -13.64
C TYR A 60 9.55 14.93 -13.94
N CYS A 61 10.33 14.60 -14.95
CA CYS A 61 11.49 15.36 -15.40
C CYS A 61 11.29 15.86 -16.83
N VAL A 62 11.55 17.15 -17.06
CA VAL A 62 11.57 17.78 -18.39
C VAL A 62 12.97 18.32 -18.64
N PHE A 63 13.68 17.70 -19.58
CA PHE A 63 15.03 18.06 -19.95
C PHE A 63 15.06 18.77 -21.30
N THR A 64 15.71 19.95 -21.32
CA THR A 64 15.91 20.76 -22.52
C THR A 64 17.40 20.98 -22.77
N PRO A 65 17.96 20.57 -23.93
CA PRO A 65 19.38 20.78 -24.25
C PRO A 65 19.69 22.27 -24.50
N ASN A 66 20.88 22.76 -24.13
CA ASN A 66 21.19 24.21 -24.10
C ASN A 66 21.08 24.89 -25.47
N ASN A 67 21.42 24.18 -26.54
CA ASN A 67 21.51 24.75 -27.89
C ASN A 67 20.43 24.23 -28.86
N ALA A 68 19.36 23.59 -28.34
CA ALA A 68 18.31 22.92 -29.13
C ALA A 68 18.86 22.18 -30.37
N PRO A 69 19.96 21.39 -30.24
CA PRO A 69 20.60 20.80 -31.39
C PRO A 69 19.62 19.85 -32.04
N VAL A 70 19.48 19.96 -33.36
CA VAL A 70 18.83 18.93 -34.16
C VAL A 70 19.48 17.59 -33.82
N LEU A 71 18.71 16.66 -33.25
CA LEU A 71 19.19 15.31 -32.99
C LEU A 71 19.21 14.57 -34.32
N ALA A 72 20.39 14.52 -34.95
CA ALA A 72 20.55 13.96 -36.29
C ALA A 72 20.12 12.49 -36.37
N SER A 73 19.69 12.06 -37.55
CA SER A 73 19.39 10.64 -37.82
C SER A 73 20.60 9.76 -37.51
N ASN A 74 20.39 8.62 -36.87
CA ASN A 74 21.44 7.66 -36.51
C ASN A 74 22.58 8.27 -35.66
N SER A 75 22.24 9.23 -34.79
CA SER A 75 23.17 9.90 -33.87
C SER A 75 22.71 9.81 -32.42
N SER A 76 23.54 10.28 -31.47
CA SER A 76 23.18 10.37 -30.07
C SER A 76 23.50 11.75 -29.48
N PHE A 77 22.70 12.14 -28.49
CA PHE A 77 22.99 13.24 -27.57
C PHE A 77 23.52 12.68 -26.25
N TYR A 78 24.46 13.37 -25.63
CA TYR A 78 25.11 12.97 -24.39
C TYR A 78 25.12 14.13 -23.40
N THR A 79 24.74 13.86 -22.15
CA THR A 79 24.99 14.75 -21.01
C THR A 79 25.28 13.94 -19.76
N GLU A 80 25.93 14.57 -18.79
CA GLU A 80 26.12 14.04 -17.45
C GLU A 80 25.38 14.90 -16.45
N PHE A 81 25.06 14.33 -15.28
CA PHE A 81 24.47 15.05 -14.15
C PHE A 81 24.75 14.30 -12.83
N GLU A 82 24.44 14.93 -11.71
CA GLU A 82 24.62 14.41 -10.35
C GLU A 82 23.29 14.34 -9.60
N MET A 83 23.17 13.33 -8.74
CA MET A 83 22.11 13.23 -7.72
C MET A 83 22.76 13.12 -6.34
N ASN A 84 22.20 13.83 -5.35
CA ASN A 84 22.62 13.74 -3.95
C ASN A 84 22.01 12.50 -3.30
N THR A 85 22.45 11.33 -3.73
CA THR A 85 21.93 10.02 -3.31
C THR A 85 23.07 9.03 -3.17
N THR A 86 22.88 8.05 -2.29
CA THR A 86 23.74 6.87 -2.26
C THR A 86 23.71 6.16 -3.61
N ALA A 87 24.81 5.52 -3.97
CA ALA A 87 24.90 4.83 -5.25
C ALA A 87 23.75 3.83 -5.44
N PHE A 88 23.15 3.83 -6.63
CA PHE A 88 22.08 2.89 -6.98
C PHE A 88 22.57 1.46 -6.81
N SER A 89 21.72 0.66 -6.18
CA SER A 89 21.97 -0.76 -5.92
C SER A 89 21.08 -1.65 -6.78
N PHE A 90 19.99 -1.12 -7.32
CA PHE A 90 18.99 -1.88 -8.07
C PHE A 90 18.69 -1.24 -9.42
N HIS A 91 18.38 -2.09 -10.40
CA HIS A 91 18.00 -1.64 -11.73
C HIS A 91 16.70 -0.84 -11.74
N ASP A 92 15.81 -1.14 -10.80
CA ASP A 92 14.57 -0.41 -10.56
C ASP A 92 14.79 1.05 -10.14
N ASP A 93 15.99 1.43 -9.67
CA ASP A 93 16.31 2.84 -9.38
C ASP A 93 16.50 3.68 -10.63
N GLY A 94 16.58 3.05 -11.80
CA GLY A 94 16.72 3.70 -13.09
C GLY A 94 15.54 4.59 -13.50
N ILE A 95 15.63 5.14 -14.71
CA ILE A 95 14.52 5.86 -15.33
C ILE A 95 13.38 4.87 -15.59
N ASN A 96 12.17 5.19 -15.13
CA ASN A 96 11.03 4.29 -15.21
C ASN A 96 10.37 4.27 -16.59
N ASP A 97 10.28 5.45 -17.23
CA ASP A 97 9.56 5.67 -18.48
C ASP A 97 10.07 6.99 -19.10
N ALA A 98 9.97 7.13 -20.43
CA ALA A 98 10.41 8.32 -21.15
C ALA A 98 9.70 8.54 -22.49
N PHE A 99 9.61 9.80 -22.90
CA PHE A 99 9.15 10.19 -24.23
C PHE A 99 9.80 11.49 -24.69
N LEU A 100 9.77 11.74 -26.00
CA LEU A 100 10.21 13.01 -26.60
C LEU A 100 9.00 13.82 -27.05
N THR A 101 9.16 15.14 -27.06
CA THR A 101 8.32 16.03 -27.88
C THR A 101 9.22 16.86 -28.79
N SER A 102 8.65 17.42 -29.85
CA SER A 102 9.37 18.31 -30.77
C SER A 102 8.59 19.60 -30.91
N LYS A 103 9.18 20.74 -30.58
CA LYS A 103 8.55 22.05 -30.78
C LYS A 103 8.62 22.45 -32.25
N THR A 104 7.60 22.15 -33.05
CA THR A 104 7.55 22.62 -34.45
C THR A 104 6.99 24.04 -34.55
N ALA A 105 7.41 24.82 -35.55
CA ALA A 105 7.00 26.21 -35.75
C ALA A 105 5.48 26.42 -36.03
N HIS A 106 4.69 25.34 -36.12
CA HIS A 106 3.22 25.37 -36.25
C HIS A 106 2.47 25.27 -34.90
N GLU A 107 3.17 25.16 -33.77
CA GLU A 107 2.58 25.09 -32.42
C GLU A 107 2.19 26.44 -31.80
N LYS A 108 1.90 27.46 -32.61
CA LYS A 108 1.19 28.64 -32.09
C LYS A 108 -0.30 28.37 -31.84
N GLU A 109 -0.84 27.25 -32.34
CA GLU A 109 -2.29 26.96 -32.26
C GLU A 109 -2.67 25.60 -31.62
N GLN A 110 -1.73 24.69 -31.32
CA GLN A 110 -2.01 23.45 -30.57
C GLN A 110 -1.25 23.43 -29.24
N ARG A 111 -2.00 23.49 -28.12
CA ARG A 111 -1.48 23.48 -26.74
C ARG A 111 -1.18 22.07 -26.20
N LEU A 112 -1.44 21.02 -26.97
CA LEU A 112 -1.34 19.64 -26.48
C LEU A 112 0.03 19.05 -26.84
N LEU A 113 0.69 18.42 -25.87
CA LEU A 113 1.89 17.62 -26.11
C LEU A 113 1.55 16.41 -26.98
N ASP A 114 2.38 16.15 -28.00
CA ASP A 114 2.35 14.97 -28.86
C ASP A 114 3.56 14.06 -28.53
N PRO A 115 3.36 13.00 -27.71
CA PRO A 115 4.45 12.16 -27.23
C PRO A 115 5.03 11.25 -28.31
N ILE A 116 6.34 11.29 -28.48
CA ILE A 116 7.13 10.38 -29.30
C ILE A 116 7.76 9.33 -28.37
N PRO A 117 7.40 8.03 -28.49
CA PRO A 117 7.90 7.01 -27.57
C PRO A 117 9.42 6.86 -27.56
N VAL A 118 9.99 6.67 -26.37
CA VAL A 118 11.41 6.38 -26.14
C VAL A 118 11.53 5.06 -25.40
N GLU A 119 12.35 4.16 -25.92
CA GLU A 119 12.72 2.92 -25.23
C GLU A 119 13.76 3.23 -24.15
N VAL A 120 13.44 2.97 -22.88
CA VAL A 120 14.38 3.17 -21.77
C VAL A 120 15.11 1.86 -21.51
N THR A 121 16.45 1.88 -21.56
CA THR A 121 17.24 0.70 -21.19
C THR A 121 17.39 0.62 -19.69
N THR A 122 17.57 -0.60 -19.19
CA THR A 122 18.01 -0.84 -17.81
C THR A 122 19.26 -0.01 -17.48
N VAL A 123 19.27 0.64 -16.32
CA VAL A 123 20.43 1.43 -15.87
C VAL A 123 21.65 0.53 -15.71
N ASP A 124 22.78 0.96 -16.26
CA ASP A 124 24.07 0.30 -16.02
C ASP A 124 24.65 0.77 -14.68
N LEU A 125 24.63 -0.13 -13.69
CA LEU A 125 25.08 0.12 -12.33
C LEU A 125 26.61 0.01 -12.16
N GLY A 126 27.33 -0.46 -13.20
CA GLY A 126 28.76 -0.72 -13.15
C GLY A 126 29.16 -1.82 -12.16
N SER A 127 28.23 -2.67 -11.74
CA SER A 127 28.45 -3.77 -10.79
C SER A 127 28.35 -5.12 -11.48
N SER A 128 29.11 -6.11 -10.96
CA SER A 128 28.93 -7.51 -11.39
C SER A 128 27.55 -8.02 -10.97
N PRO A 129 26.94 -8.94 -11.76
CA PRO A 129 25.72 -9.63 -11.35
C PRO A 129 25.92 -10.32 -10.00
N ILE A 130 24.89 -10.25 -9.15
CA ILE A 130 24.84 -10.95 -7.87
C ILE A 130 23.70 -11.97 -7.98
N ASP A 131 23.98 -13.21 -7.57
CA ASP A 131 22.96 -14.26 -7.52
C ASP A 131 21.76 -13.82 -6.69
N ARG A 132 20.57 -14.23 -7.14
CA ARG A 132 19.34 -13.91 -6.44
C ARG A 132 19.35 -14.56 -5.05
N TYR A 133 18.93 -13.80 -4.02
CA TYR A 133 18.76 -14.36 -2.69
C TYR A 133 17.59 -15.35 -2.70
N ILE A 134 17.87 -16.62 -2.43
CA ILE A 134 16.86 -17.69 -2.42
C ILE A 134 16.65 -18.11 -0.97
N THR A 135 15.39 -18.19 -0.55
CA THR A 135 15.02 -18.61 0.80
C THR A 135 14.67 -20.09 0.79
N PRO A 136 15.58 -20.99 1.20
CA PRO A 136 15.33 -22.42 1.11
C PRO A 136 14.09 -22.80 1.91
N LEU A 137 13.19 -23.55 1.28
CA LEU A 137 11.97 -24.03 1.93
C LEU A 137 12.15 -25.46 2.42
N CYS A 138 11.76 -25.71 3.67
CA CYS A 138 11.63 -27.06 4.17
C CYS A 138 10.57 -27.86 3.37
N PRO A 139 10.66 -29.20 3.30
CA PRO A 139 9.64 -30.02 2.68
C PRO A 139 8.25 -29.70 3.23
N ALA A 140 7.25 -29.64 2.32
CA ALA A 140 5.89 -29.29 2.70
C ALA A 140 5.32 -30.23 3.77
N LYS A 141 4.53 -29.68 4.69
CA LYS A 141 3.76 -30.50 5.64
C LYS A 141 2.50 -31.05 5.00
N ASP A 142 1.90 -32.04 5.64
CA ASP A 142 0.56 -32.52 5.24
C ASP A 142 -0.53 -31.49 5.59
N ILE A 143 -0.36 -30.76 6.71
CA ILE A 143 -1.25 -29.68 7.14
C ILE A 143 -0.45 -28.37 7.17
N ASN A 144 -0.85 -27.43 6.32
CA ASN A 144 -0.08 -26.23 6.00
C ASN A 144 -0.77 -24.94 6.44
N ILE A 145 -1.36 -24.89 7.64
CA ILE A 145 -2.11 -23.71 8.08
C ILE A 145 -1.17 -22.54 8.41
N ILE A 146 -1.33 -21.41 7.73
CA ILE A 146 -0.70 -20.13 8.05
C ILE A 146 -1.82 -19.12 8.36
N PRO A 147 -1.78 -18.40 9.49
CA PRO A 147 -0.84 -18.50 10.62
C PRO A 147 -0.89 -19.83 11.39
N VAL A 148 0.18 -20.19 12.09
CA VAL A 148 0.18 -21.37 12.98
C VAL A 148 -0.86 -21.21 14.10
N PRO A 149 -1.79 -22.17 14.27
CA PRO A 149 -2.78 -22.10 15.33
C PRO A 149 -2.18 -22.27 16.74
N ALA A 150 -2.84 -21.69 17.76
CA ALA A 150 -2.41 -21.86 19.15
C ALA A 150 -2.35 -23.34 19.58
N ARG A 151 -3.28 -24.17 19.08
CA ARG A 151 -3.23 -25.62 19.21
C ARG A 151 -3.86 -26.29 18.00
N LEU A 152 -3.17 -27.27 17.42
CA LEU A 152 -3.67 -28.14 16.36
C LEU A 152 -3.36 -29.60 16.70
N THR A 153 -4.39 -30.45 16.70
CA THR A 153 -4.27 -31.90 16.87
C THR A 153 -4.76 -32.59 15.61
N ALA A 154 -3.88 -33.29 14.90
CA ALA A 154 -4.28 -34.15 13.78
C ALA A 154 -5.01 -35.38 14.34
N LEU A 155 -6.18 -35.70 13.76
CA LEU A 155 -6.96 -36.87 14.10
C LEU A 155 -6.84 -37.92 12.97
N SER A 156 -7.16 -39.17 13.28
CA SER A 156 -7.18 -40.23 12.27
C SER A 156 -8.51 -40.20 11.51
N GLY A 157 -8.44 -40.05 10.18
CA GLY A 157 -9.60 -40.08 9.31
C GLY A 157 -9.78 -38.80 8.49
N GLN A 158 -10.87 -38.73 7.74
CA GLN A 158 -11.17 -37.64 6.82
C GLN A 158 -12.69 -37.40 6.76
N PHE A 159 -13.09 -36.15 6.65
CA PHE A 159 -14.45 -35.74 6.30
C PHE A 159 -14.63 -35.78 4.77
N SER A 160 -15.80 -36.25 4.33
CA SER A 160 -16.18 -36.33 2.92
C SER A 160 -17.03 -35.13 2.49
N LEU A 161 -16.42 -34.14 1.84
CA LEU A 161 -17.08 -32.95 1.32
C LEU A 161 -17.60 -33.20 -0.11
N SER A 162 -18.91 -33.03 -0.33
CA SER A 162 -19.52 -33.22 -1.65
C SER A 162 -20.70 -32.27 -1.86
N ALA A 163 -21.34 -32.33 -3.03
CA ALA A 163 -22.60 -31.61 -3.28
C ALA A 163 -23.77 -32.04 -2.38
N ALA A 164 -23.65 -33.16 -1.66
CA ALA A 164 -24.63 -33.60 -0.66
C ALA A 164 -24.35 -33.03 0.74
N THR A 165 -23.22 -32.35 0.94
CA THR A 165 -22.89 -31.68 2.20
C THR A 165 -23.85 -30.50 2.41
N ILE A 166 -24.22 -30.24 3.65
CA ILE A 166 -25.25 -29.26 4.04
C ILE A 166 -24.69 -28.43 5.18
N ILE A 167 -24.90 -27.11 5.13
CA ILE A 167 -24.62 -26.22 6.26
C ILE A 167 -25.88 -26.16 7.13
N ALA A 168 -25.74 -26.47 8.42
CA ALA A 168 -26.83 -26.34 9.37
C ALA A 168 -27.16 -24.87 9.61
N GLN A 169 -28.43 -24.57 9.87
CA GLN A 169 -28.88 -23.21 10.15
C GLN A 169 -28.15 -22.67 11.38
N ALA A 170 -27.57 -21.48 11.23
CA ALA A 170 -26.65 -20.92 12.21
C ALA A 170 -27.17 -19.62 12.85
N THR A 171 -26.41 -19.14 13.82
CA THR A 171 -26.57 -17.82 14.44
C THR A 171 -26.33 -16.68 13.43
N PRO A 172 -27.00 -15.51 13.58
CA PRO A 172 -26.73 -14.33 12.74
C PRO A 172 -25.26 -13.90 12.70
N HIS A 173 -24.49 -14.16 13.77
CA HIS A 173 -23.05 -13.85 13.80
C HIS A 173 -22.23 -14.63 12.76
N ALA A 174 -22.73 -15.77 12.26
CA ALA A 174 -22.02 -16.61 11.30
C ALA A 174 -22.36 -16.31 9.84
N GLU A 175 -23.33 -15.44 9.55
CA GLU A 175 -23.87 -15.26 8.19
C GLU A 175 -22.81 -14.85 7.16
N GLY A 176 -21.91 -13.92 7.51
CA GLY A 176 -20.82 -13.51 6.64
C GLY A 176 -19.85 -14.66 6.33
N ALA A 177 -19.42 -15.37 7.37
CA ALA A 177 -18.53 -16.52 7.24
C ALA A 177 -19.14 -17.66 6.41
N ILE A 178 -20.45 -17.89 6.54
CA ILE A 178 -21.20 -18.86 5.72
C ILE A 178 -21.23 -18.42 4.25
N ARG A 179 -21.57 -17.16 3.96
CA ARG A 179 -21.56 -16.63 2.59
C ARG A 179 -20.18 -16.73 1.97
N TRP A 180 -19.13 -16.44 2.74
CA TRP A 180 -17.76 -16.59 2.29
C TRP A 180 -17.40 -18.05 1.97
N LEU A 181 -17.68 -19.00 2.88
CA LEU A 181 -17.45 -20.42 2.62
C LEU A 181 -18.19 -20.92 1.37
N GLN A 182 -19.46 -20.54 1.21
CA GLN A 182 -20.26 -20.88 0.04
C GLN A 182 -19.63 -20.33 -1.25
N SER A 183 -19.20 -19.06 -1.23
CA SER A 183 -18.53 -18.42 -2.37
C SER A 183 -17.25 -19.13 -2.77
N GLU A 184 -16.39 -19.49 -1.81
CA GLU A 184 -15.13 -20.19 -2.07
C GLU A 184 -15.36 -21.60 -2.64
N LEU A 185 -16.34 -22.33 -2.10
CA LEU A 185 -16.69 -23.67 -2.56
C LEU A 185 -17.33 -23.66 -3.95
N GLU A 186 -18.17 -22.68 -4.25
CA GLU A 186 -18.73 -22.50 -5.57
C GLU A 186 -17.64 -22.17 -6.59
N GLN A 187 -16.78 -21.20 -6.27
CA GLN A 187 -15.73 -20.72 -7.18
C GLN A 187 -14.65 -21.77 -7.44
N HIS A 188 -14.17 -22.46 -6.40
CA HIS A 188 -13.00 -23.33 -6.52
C HIS A 188 -13.32 -24.82 -6.62
N PHE A 189 -14.53 -25.23 -6.24
CA PHE A 189 -14.92 -26.64 -6.20
C PHE A 189 -16.22 -26.95 -6.96
N ALA A 190 -16.91 -25.93 -7.48
CA ALA A 190 -18.23 -26.05 -8.10
C ALA A 190 -19.27 -26.75 -7.19
N ILE A 191 -19.13 -26.56 -5.87
CA ILE A 191 -20.05 -27.10 -4.86
C ILE A 191 -20.89 -25.95 -4.30
N GLN A 192 -22.22 -26.09 -4.41
CA GLN A 192 -23.17 -25.23 -3.74
C GLN A 192 -23.70 -25.94 -2.50
N LEU A 193 -23.41 -25.39 -1.32
CA LEU A 193 -23.90 -25.94 -0.06
C LEU A 193 -25.22 -25.28 0.34
N PRO A 194 -26.34 -26.02 0.45
CA PRO A 194 -27.60 -25.44 0.93
C PRO A 194 -27.57 -25.24 2.45
N LEU A 195 -28.37 -24.26 2.90
CA LEU A 195 -28.70 -24.07 4.31
C LEU A 195 -29.97 -24.86 4.65
N GLN A 196 -29.91 -25.72 5.67
CA GLN A 196 -31.07 -26.45 6.19
C GLN A 196 -31.07 -26.50 7.72
N ARG A 197 -32.17 -26.96 8.33
CA ARG A 197 -32.30 -27.02 9.79
C ARG A 197 -31.18 -27.86 10.43
N ASP A 198 -30.89 -29.01 9.84
CA ASP A 198 -29.80 -29.90 10.25
C ASP A 198 -28.82 -30.04 9.08
N GLY A 199 -27.57 -30.36 9.38
CA GLY A 199 -26.52 -30.44 8.37
C GLY A 199 -25.24 -31.09 8.89
N HIS A 200 -24.21 -30.99 8.07
CA HIS A 200 -22.89 -31.56 8.35
C HIS A 200 -21.93 -30.50 8.90
N ILE A 201 -22.04 -29.26 8.41
CA ILE A 201 -21.21 -28.13 8.84
C ILE A 201 -22.02 -27.24 9.77
N HIS A 202 -21.51 -27.00 10.97
CA HIS A 202 -22.22 -26.31 12.05
C HIS A 202 -21.46 -25.09 12.50
N TYR A 203 -22.10 -23.92 12.43
CA TYR A 203 -21.59 -22.68 13.03
C TYR A 203 -22.33 -22.43 14.36
N GLN A 204 -21.66 -22.73 15.47
CA GLN A 204 -22.25 -22.72 16.80
C GLN A 204 -21.71 -21.60 17.68
N HIS A 205 -22.61 -20.79 18.23
CA HIS A 205 -22.22 -19.78 19.22
C HIS A 205 -21.79 -20.45 20.53
N SER A 206 -20.63 -20.07 21.06
CA SER A 206 -20.10 -20.59 22.32
C SER A 206 -19.39 -19.51 23.12
N GLU A 207 -19.94 -19.14 24.28
CA GLU A 207 -19.33 -18.19 25.22
C GLU A 207 -18.07 -18.74 25.91
N LYS A 208 -17.79 -20.03 25.75
CA LYS A 208 -16.57 -20.66 26.29
C LYS A 208 -15.33 -20.38 25.43
N VAL A 209 -15.55 -19.90 24.20
CA VAL A 209 -14.47 -19.54 23.28
C VAL A 209 -14.10 -18.09 23.51
N GLU A 210 -12.79 -17.84 23.64
CA GLU A 210 -12.24 -16.50 23.83
C GLU A 210 -12.70 -15.53 22.73
N GLN A 211 -12.71 -14.23 23.05
CA GLN A 211 -13.14 -13.20 22.11
C GLN A 211 -12.31 -13.26 20.83
N ASP A 212 -12.98 -13.29 19.67
CA ASP A 212 -12.39 -13.41 18.34
C ASP A 212 -11.59 -14.70 18.08
N GLY A 213 -11.55 -15.61 19.06
CA GLY A 213 -11.06 -16.96 18.92
C GLY A 213 -12.09 -17.92 18.32
N TYR A 214 -11.64 -19.15 18.06
CA TYR A 214 -12.49 -20.23 17.58
C TYR A 214 -12.02 -21.60 18.08
N HIS A 215 -12.97 -22.55 18.07
CA HIS A 215 -12.69 -23.97 18.11
C HIS A 215 -13.22 -24.61 16.81
N LEU A 216 -12.37 -25.34 16.10
CA LEU A 216 -12.72 -26.07 14.88
C LEU A 216 -12.48 -27.55 15.12
N LEU A 217 -13.53 -28.36 14.96
CA LEU A 217 -13.45 -29.81 15.04
C LEU A 217 -13.98 -30.41 13.73
N ILE A 218 -13.12 -31.14 13.02
CA ILE A 218 -13.48 -31.89 11.82
C ILE A 218 -13.48 -33.37 12.18
N GLU A 219 -14.66 -33.98 12.14
CA GLU A 219 -14.93 -35.40 12.36
C GLU A 219 -15.33 -36.09 11.06
N GLU A 220 -15.61 -37.39 11.10
CA GLU A 220 -15.95 -38.17 9.91
C GLU A 220 -17.26 -37.70 9.24
N GLU A 221 -18.26 -37.34 10.05
CA GLU A 221 -19.60 -36.94 9.57
C GLU A 221 -19.92 -35.44 9.77
N HIS A 222 -19.14 -34.73 10.59
CA HIS A 222 -19.45 -33.36 11.00
C HIS A 222 -18.23 -32.44 11.01
N ILE A 223 -18.47 -31.16 10.72
CA ILE A 223 -17.54 -30.05 10.95
C ILE A 223 -18.19 -29.08 11.91
N TRP A 224 -17.57 -28.83 13.05
CA TRP A 224 -18.03 -27.89 14.06
C TRP A 224 -17.12 -26.67 14.09
N LEU A 225 -17.66 -25.50 13.79
CA LEU A 225 -17.01 -24.19 13.95
C LEU A 225 -17.69 -23.50 15.13
N GLN A 226 -16.97 -23.33 16.23
CA GLN A 226 -17.47 -22.68 17.45
C GLN A 226 -16.77 -21.35 17.68
N ALA A 227 -17.54 -20.29 17.94
CA ALA A 227 -17.00 -18.97 18.25
C ALA A 227 -17.98 -18.13 19.09
N SER A 228 -17.45 -17.12 19.77
CA SER A 228 -18.25 -16.11 20.50
C SER A 228 -18.54 -14.85 19.68
N THR A 229 -17.83 -14.64 18.57
CA THR A 229 -17.98 -13.45 17.72
C THR A 229 -18.03 -13.81 16.23
N ALA A 230 -18.51 -12.86 15.41
CA ALA A 230 -18.48 -13.00 13.96
C ALA A 230 -17.05 -13.17 13.40
N ALA A 231 -16.09 -12.44 13.97
CA ALA A 231 -14.68 -12.56 13.61
C ALA A 231 -14.14 -13.97 13.88
N GLY A 232 -14.47 -14.57 15.03
CA GLY A 232 -14.10 -15.96 15.34
C GLY A 232 -14.62 -16.96 14.31
N PHE A 233 -15.86 -16.80 13.82
CA PHE A 233 -16.39 -17.66 12.74
C PHE A 233 -15.67 -17.48 11.41
N VAL A 234 -15.27 -16.24 11.07
CA VAL A 234 -14.42 -15.97 9.90
C VAL A 234 -13.06 -16.65 10.06
N HIS A 235 -12.41 -16.53 11.21
CA HIS A 235 -11.11 -17.17 11.46
C HIS A 235 -11.19 -18.71 11.39
N ALA A 236 -12.27 -19.29 11.93
CA ALA A 236 -12.53 -20.73 11.83
C ALA A 236 -12.71 -21.17 10.37
N THR A 237 -13.45 -20.38 9.59
CA THR A 237 -13.67 -20.60 8.16
C THR A 237 -12.36 -20.48 7.38
N ALA A 238 -11.50 -19.51 7.71
CA ALA A 238 -10.19 -19.34 7.10
C ALA A 238 -9.31 -20.60 7.30
N SER A 239 -9.30 -21.17 8.51
CA SER A 239 -8.59 -22.43 8.78
C SER A 239 -9.20 -23.62 8.03
N LEU A 240 -10.53 -23.73 7.98
CA LEU A 240 -11.21 -24.76 7.18
C LEU A 240 -10.82 -24.66 5.69
N LEU A 241 -10.82 -23.45 5.12
CA LEU A 241 -10.46 -23.19 3.72
C LEU A 241 -9.01 -23.54 3.39
N GLN A 242 -8.10 -23.53 4.37
CA GLN A 242 -6.71 -23.98 4.21
C GLN A 242 -6.54 -25.50 4.34
N LEU A 243 -7.53 -26.19 4.91
CA LEU A 243 -7.56 -27.65 5.01
C LEU A 243 -8.26 -28.31 3.82
N LEU A 244 -8.98 -27.53 3.00
CA LEU A 244 -9.59 -28.04 1.77
C LEU A 244 -8.52 -28.52 0.78
N PRO A 245 -8.77 -29.62 0.05
CA PRO A 245 -7.81 -30.12 -0.91
C PRO A 245 -7.59 -29.15 -2.07
N LEU A 246 -6.35 -29.05 -2.54
CA LEU A 246 -5.99 -28.10 -3.59
C LEU A 246 -6.30 -28.64 -4.98
N HIS A 247 -6.09 -29.93 -5.21
CA HIS A 247 -6.39 -30.59 -6.49
C HIS A 247 -7.85 -30.99 -6.59
N THR A 248 -8.50 -30.60 -7.69
CA THR A 248 -9.95 -30.73 -7.88
C THR A 248 -10.34 -31.75 -8.95
N GLU A 249 -9.46 -32.69 -9.33
CA GLU A 249 -9.63 -33.60 -10.47
C GLU A 249 -10.98 -34.35 -10.50
N HIS A 250 -12.03 -33.73 -11.06
CA HIS A 250 -13.38 -34.25 -11.25
C HIS A 250 -13.86 -35.22 -10.15
N GLN A 251 -13.60 -34.88 -8.88
CA GLN A 251 -13.99 -35.73 -7.76
C GLN A 251 -15.43 -35.42 -7.38
N ALA A 252 -16.26 -36.45 -7.30
CA ALA A 252 -17.60 -36.33 -6.73
C ALA A 252 -17.57 -36.03 -5.22
N CYS A 253 -16.41 -36.24 -4.57
CA CYS A 253 -16.20 -36.06 -3.15
C CYS A 253 -14.74 -35.68 -2.85
N TYR A 254 -14.55 -34.61 -2.09
CA TYR A 254 -13.28 -34.09 -1.62
C TYR A 254 -13.02 -34.56 -0.18
N ARG A 255 -11.76 -34.87 0.12
CA ARG A 255 -11.34 -35.36 1.44
C ARG A 255 -10.69 -34.25 2.24
N VAL A 256 -11.26 -33.93 3.40
CA VAL A 256 -10.72 -32.94 4.34
C VAL A 256 -10.16 -33.70 5.55
N PRO A 257 -8.90 -33.46 5.97
CA PRO A 257 -8.32 -34.18 7.11
C PRO A 257 -9.07 -33.86 8.41
N MET A 258 -9.29 -34.88 9.23
CA MET A 258 -9.86 -34.68 10.57
C MET A 258 -8.83 -34.02 11.48
N VAL A 259 -9.24 -32.95 12.15
CA VAL A 259 -8.39 -32.18 13.05
C VAL A 259 -9.24 -31.57 14.17
N GLU A 260 -8.58 -31.27 15.28
CA GLU A 260 -9.11 -30.38 16.32
C GLU A 260 -8.18 -29.17 16.48
N ILE A 261 -8.74 -27.97 16.39
CA ILE A 261 -8.03 -26.69 16.48
C ILE A 261 -8.68 -25.83 17.55
N THR A 262 -7.86 -25.27 18.44
CA THR A 262 -8.24 -24.17 19.34
C THR A 262 -7.30 -23.02 19.06
N ASP A 263 -7.84 -21.83 18.79
CA ASP A 263 -7.02 -20.74 18.25
C ASP A 263 -7.63 -19.37 18.53
N HIS A 264 -6.79 -18.34 18.63
CA HIS A 264 -7.16 -16.96 18.91
C HIS A 264 -6.04 -16.01 18.45
N PRO A 265 -6.37 -14.76 18.10
CA PRO A 265 -5.37 -13.80 17.63
C PRO A 265 -4.45 -13.32 18.77
N HIS A 266 -3.16 -13.13 18.48
CA HIS A 266 -2.21 -12.45 19.36
C HIS A 266 -2.49 -10.94 19.44
N HIS A 267 -2.71 -10.28 18.30
CA HIS A 267 -3.06 -8.86 18.22
C HIS A 267 -4.50 -8.65 17.77
N SER A 268 -5.20 -7.67 18.34
CA SER A 268 -6.58 -7.33 17.94
C SER A 268 -6.63 -6.59 16.61
N TYR A 269 -5.60 -5.79 16.29
CA TYR A 269 -5.43 -5.15 14.99
C TYR A 269 -4.42 -5.91 14.13
N ARG A 270 -4.83 -6.33 12.93
CA ARG A 270 -3.97 -7.05 11.97
C ARG A 270 -4.26 -6.48 10.59
N GLY A 271 -3.47 -5.48 10.21
CA GLY A 271 -3.74 -4.65 9.04
C GLY A 271 -2.81 -4.90 7.86
N MET A 272 -3.32 -4.58 6.69
CA MET A 272 -2.51 -4.37 5.50
C MET A 272 -3.01 -3.13 4.75
N MET A 273 -2.10 -2.23 4.43
CA MET A 273 -2.38 -1.03 3.64
C MET A 273 -2.05 -1.25 2.17
N ILE A 274 -2.92 -0.76 1.28
CA ILE A 274 -2.61 -0.63 -0.15
C ILE A 274 -2.73 0.81 -0.58
N ASP A 275 -1.65 1.34 -1.16
CA ASP A 275 -1.61 2.61 -1.87
C ASP A 275 -2.32 2.48 -3.23
N CYS A 276 -3.46 3.17 -3.35
CA CYS A 276 -4.18 3.30 -4.62
C CYS A 276 -3.98 4.67 -5.26
N ALA A 277 -3.32 5.60 -4.58
CA ALA A 277 -3.10 6.96 -5.03
C ALA A 277 -1.95 7.02 -6.06
N ARG A 278 -0.81 6.39 -5.79
CA ARG A 278 0.34 6.39 -6.72
C ARG A 278 0.01 5.66 -8.00
N HIS A 279 -0.58 4.47 -7.91
CA HIS A 279 -1.17 3.77 -9.06
C HIS A 279 -2.55 3.20 -8.69
N PHE A 280 -3.54 3.44 -9.57
CA PHE A 280 -4.89 2.94 -9.38
C PHE A 280 -4.95 1.41 -9.46
N HIS A 281 -5.79 0.80 -8.63
CA HIS A 281 -6.01 -0.63 -8.59
C HIS A 281 -7.50 -0.95 -8.81
N PRO A 282 -7.86 -1.76 -9.81
CA PRO A 282 -9.26 -1.99 -10.11
C PRO A 282 -9.93 -2.84 -9.01
N LEU A 283 -11.24 -2.66 -8.84
CA LEU A 283 -12.04 -3.33 -7.80
C LEU A 283 -11.85 -4.87 -7.73
N PRO A 284 -11.76 -5.62 -8.85
CA PRO A 284 -11.48 -7.05 -8.81
C PRO A 284 -10.14 -7.41 -8.15
N ARG A 285 -9.09 -6.58 -8.33
CA ARG A 285 -7.79 -6.78 -7.67
C ARG A 285 -7.93 -6.61 -6.16
N LEU A 286 -8.64 -5.58 -5.71
CA LEU A 286 -8.86 -5.32 -4.28
C LEU A 286 -9.69 -6.43 -3.63
N LYS A 287 -10.71 -6.95 -4.32
CA LYS A 287 -11.48 -8.13 -3.84
C LYS A 287 -10.60 -9.36 -3.69
N SER A 288 -9.82 -9.70 -4.72
CA SER A 288 -8.88 -10.82 -4.66
C SER A 288 -7.85 -10.67 -3.53
N PHE A 289 -7.42 -9.44 -3.25
CA PHE A 289 -6.54 -9.14 -2.13
C PHE A 289 -7.23 -9.32 -0.77
N ILE A 290 -8.48 -8.86 -0.62
CA ILE A 290 -9.30 -9.05 0.58
C ILE A 290 -9.56 -10.54 0.86
N ASP A 291 -9.74 -11.37 -0.18
CA ASP A 291 -9.81 -12.84 -0.03
C ASP A 291 -8.56 -13.40 0.66
N GLN A 292 -7.37 -12.92 0.26
CA GLN A 292 -6.12 -13.38 0.87
C GLN A 292 -5.94 -12.83 2.28
N LEU A 293 -6.29 -11.56 2.53
CA LEU A 293 -6.28 -11.00 3.90
C LEU A 293 -7.11 -11.87 4.85
N ALA A 294 -8.33 -12.21 4.46
CA ALA A 294 -9.23 -13.02 5.28
C ALA A 294 -8.74 -14.46 5.44
N ARG A 295 -8.26 -15.09 4.36
CA ARG A 295 -7.64 -16.43 4.40
C ARG A 295 -6.48 -16.48 5.39
N TYR A 296 -5.67 -15.43 5.45
CA TYR A 296 -4.53 -15.32 6.37
C TYR A 296 -4.86 -14.56 7.66
N LYS A 297 -6.15 -14.43 7.99
CA LYS A 297 -6.68 -13.92 9.26
C LYS A 297 -6.29 -12.46 9.60
N PHE A 298 -5.94 -11.64 8.62
CA PHE A 298 -5.99 -10.19 8.79
C PHE A 298 -7.45 -9.75 9.04
N ASN A 299 -7.65 -8.59 9.65
CA ASN A 299 -8.99 -8.04 9.89
C ASN A 299 -9.13 -6.57 9.49
N VAL A 300 -8.07 -5.93 9.01
CA VAL A 300 -8.11 -4.54 8.56
C VAL A 300 -7.49 -4.41 7.17
N PHE A 301 -8.22 -3.76 6.28
CA PHE A 301 -7.70 -3.20 5.04
C PHE A 301 -7.61 -1.68 5.21
N HIS A 302 -6.39 -1.16 5.29
CA HIS A 302 -6.14 0.28 5.29
C HIS A 302 -6.07 0.77 3.84
N TRP A 303 -7.00 1.62 3.44
CA TRP A 303 -7.15 2.04 2.06
C TRP A 303 -6.62 3.46 1.86
N HIS A 304 -5.37 3.54 1.40
CA HIS A 304 -4.72 4.80 1.08
C HIS A 304 -5.23 5.32 -0.27
N LEU A 305 -6.17 6.27 -0.19
CA LEU A 305 -7.03 6.71 -1.31
C LEU A 305 -6.61 8.04 -1.95
N THR A 306 -5.72 8.79 -1.30
CA THR A 306 -5.40 10.17 -1.70
C THR A 306 -3.93 10.44 -1.49
N ASP A 307 -3.28 11.01 -2.50
CA ASP A 307 -1.90 11.49 -2.42
C ASP A 307 -1.66 12.54 -3.52
N ASP A 308 -0.42 12.95 -3.70
CA ASP A 308 0.00 13.93 -4.69
C ASP A 308 -0.32 13.50 -6.14
N GLU A 309 -0.14 12.22 -6.45
CA GLU A 309 -0.30 11.67 -7.80
C GLU A 309 -1.72 11.21 -8.15
N GLY A 310 -2.63 11.29 -7.19
CA GLY A 310 -4.04 11.32 -7.50
C GLY A 310 -4.99 11.07 -6.34
N TRP A 311 -6.24 11.41 -6.63
CA TRP A 311 -7.38 11.32 -5.74
C TRP A 311 -8.33 10.23 -6.22
N ARG A 312 -8.63 9.24 -5.37
CA ARG A 312 -9.30 8.00 -5.79
C ARG A 312 -10.72 7.85 -5.30
N LEU A 313 -11.26 8.77 -4.51
CA LEU A 313 -12.59 8.64 -3.92
C LEU A 313 -13.59 9.65 -4.49
N ALA A 314 -14.75 9.21 -4.96
CA ALA A 314 -15.81 10.15 -5.33
C ALA A 314 -16.37 10.91 -4.11
N ILE A 315 -16.32 12.24 -4.17
CA ILE A 315 -16.92 13.17 -3.20
C ILE A 315 -17.98 13.97 -3.94
N ASP A 316 -19.25 13.89 -3.50
CA ASP A 316 -20.38 14.46 -4.25
C ASP A 316 -20.32 15.99 -4.25
N ALA A 317 -19.87 16.60 -3.14
CA ALA A 317 -19.70 18.04 -3.04
C ALA A 317 -18.58 18.60 -3.93
N TYR A 318 -17.58 17.77 -4.29
CA TYR A 318 -16.40 18.17 -5.04
C TYR A 318 -16.10 17.18 -6.18
N PRO A 319 -16.95 17.13 -7.22
CA PRO A 319 -16.75 16.23 -8.37
C PRO A 319 -15.42 16.46 -9.08
N GLU A 320 -14.84 17.66 -8.99
CA GLU A 320 -13.52 18.02 -9.53
C GLU A 320 -12.40 17.13 -9.00
N LEU A 321 -12.49 16.64 -7.75
CA LEU A 321 -11.49 15.75 -7.16
C LEU A 321 -11.32 14.46 -7.97
N THR A 322 -12.38 13.99 -8.64
CA THR A 322 -12.31 12.80 -9.50
C THR A 322 -12.32 13.13 -10.99
N ALA A 323 -12.93 14.25 -11.40
CA ALA A 323 -12.87 14.69 -12.79
C ALA A 323 -11.44 15.13 -13.18
N ILE A 324 -10.70 15.72 -12.24
CA ILE A 324 -9.32 16.21 -12.41
C ILE A 324 -8.36 15.33 -11.60
N GLY A 325 -8.49 15.31 -10.28
CA GLY A 325 -7.50 14.69 -9.37
C GLY A 325 -7.31 13.19 -9.56
N ALA A 326 -8.26 12.47 -10.16
CA ALA A 326 -8.11 11.06 -10.46
C ALA A 326 -7.26 10.77 -11.71
N TRP A 327 -6.88 11.80 -12.49
CA TRP A 327 -6.23 11.64 -13.79
C TRP A 327 -4.97 12.48 -13.90
N ARG A 328 -3.92 11.87 -14.43
CA ARG A 328 -2.64 12.53 -14.74
C ARG A 328 -2.19 12.15 -16.14
N GLY A 329 -1.37 13.00 -16.75
CA GLY A 329 -0.93 12.79 -18.13
C GLY A 329 -0.34 14.04 -18.74
N PRO A 330 0.25 13.94 -19.94
CA PRO A 330 1.00 15.04 -20.56
C PRO A 330 0.12 16.25 -20.90
N ASN A 331 -1.20 16.05 -20.95
CA ASN A 331 -2.20 17.06 -21.27
C ASN A 331 -3.24 17.26 -20.15
N GLU A 332 -2.99 16.71 -18.97
CA GLU A 332 -3.87 16.83 -17.80
C GLU A 332 -3.39 17.96 -16.86
N LYS A 333 -4.20 18.29 -15.84
CA LYS A 333 -3.79 19.27 -14.80
C LYS A 333 -2.71 18.72 -13.88
N LEU A 334 -2.73 17.42 -13.63
CA LEU A 334 -1.65 16.70 -12.96
C LEU A 334 -0.71 16.15 -14.03
N GLU A 335 0.56 16.51 -13.91
CA GLU A 335 1.62 15.98 -14.75
C GLU A 335 1.74 14.46 -14.58
N PRO A 336 2.20 13.71 -15.60
CA PRO A 336 2.44 12.29 -15.46
C PRO A 336 3.45 12.00 -14.34
N GLN A 337 3.29 10.87 -13.64
CA GLN A 337 4.17 10.49 -12.53
C GLN A 337 4.46 9.00 -12.59
N TYR A 338 5.71 8.65 -12.33
CA TYR A 338 6.32 7.33 -12.29
C TYR A 338 6.28 6.53 -13.59
N THR A 339 5.10 6.24 -14.13
CA THR A 339 4.91 5.43 -15.35
C THR A 339 3.77 6.00 -16.20
N ASN A 340 3.56 5.42 -17.38
CA ASN A 340 2.48 5.80 -18.30
C ASN A 340 2.57 7.25 -18.78
N LEU A 341 3.79 7.75 -19.01
CA LEU A 341 4.04 9.18 -19.27
C LEU A 341 3.39 9.70 -20.56
N THR A 342 3.12 8.81 -21.52
CA THR A 342 2.59 9.18 -22.84
C THR A 342 1.07 9.21 -22.90
N GLN A 343 0.36 8.85 -21.82
CA GLN A 343 -1.10 8.70 -21.84
C GLN A 343 -1.77 9.35 -20.64
N ARG A 344 -3.06 9.60 -20.77
CA ARG A 344 -3.93 9.89 -19.62
C ARG A 344 -4.05 8.62 -18.79
N TYR A 345 -3.54 8.65 -17.58
CA TYR A 345 -3.53 7.54 -16.64
C TYR A 345 -4.32 7.90 -15.38
N GLY A 346 -5.08 6.96 -14.85
CA GLY A 346 -5.87 7.21 -13.66
C GLY A 346 -7.03 6.25 -13.45
N GLY A 347 -7.92 6.67 -12.55
CA GLY A 347 -9.07 5.91 -12.10
C GLY A 347 -9.47 6.35 -10.69
N PHE A 348 -10.72 6.10 -10.33
CA PHE A 348 -11.28 6.36 -9.00
C PHE A 348 -12.40 5.37 -8.70
N TYR A 349 -12.78 5.29 -7.43
CA TYR A 349 -13.88 4.48 -6.92
C TYR A 349 -15.10 5.36 -6.72
N SER A 350 -16.21 4.98 -7.34
CA SER A 350 -17.51 5.59 -7.06
C SER A 350 -17.97 5.20 -5.65
N LYS A 351 -18.95 5.94 -5.10
CA LYS A 351 -19.57 5.54 -3.82
C LYS A 351 -20.20 4.15 -3.87
N GLU A 352 -20.62 3.69 -5.05
CA GLU A 352 -21.16 2.34 -5.22
C GLU A 352 -20.06 1.28 -5.16
N ASP A 353 -18.93 1.50 -5.85
CA ASP A 353 -17.76 0.61 -5.75
C ASP A 353 -17.29 0.46 -4.30
N VAL A 354 -17.30 1.57 -3.54
CA VAL A 354 -16.93 1.57 -2.12
C VAL A 354 -17.92 0.77 -1.28
N ARG A 355 -19.24 0.96 -1.46
CA ARG A 355 -20.25 0.16 -0.74
C ARG A 355 -20.17 -1.32 -1.07
N GLU A 356 -19.97 -1.64 -2.35
CA GLU A 356 -19.76 -3.00 -2.82
C GLU A 356 -18.53 -3.64 -2.16
N LEU A 357 -17.40 -2.92 -2.10
CA LEU A 357 -16.19 -3.43 -1.47
C LEU A 357 -16.34 -3.59 0.04
N ILE A 358 -17.00 -2.64 0.73
CA ILE A 358 -17.29 -2.72 2.16
C ILE A 358 -18.13 -3.96 2.47
N GLN A 359 -19.18 -4.22 1.69
CA GLN A 359 -20.00 -5.41 1.87
C GLN A 359 -19.19 -6.70 1.63
N TYR A 360 -18.38 -6.72 0.57
CA TYR A 360 -17.50 -7.85 0.25
C TYR A 360 -16.50 -8.15 1.37
N ALA A 361 -15.89 -7.10 1.92
CA ALA A 361 -14.95 -7.16 3.04
C ALA A 361 -15.64 -7.60 4.34
N SER A 362 -16.85 -7.13 4.60
CA SER A 362 -17.60 -7.45 5.81
C SER A 362 -17.92 -8.95 5.91
N ASP A 363 -18.27 -9.61 4.80
CA ASP A 363 -18.50 -11.06 4.76
C ASP A 363 -17.24 -11.86 5.14
N ARG A 364 -16.07 -11.23 4.98
CA ARG A 364 -14.74 -11.78 5.24
C ARG A 364 -14.11 -11.27 6.53
N GLY A 365 -14.90 -10.61 7.38
CA GLY A 365 -14.41 -10.07 8.65
C GLY A 365 -13.35 -8.96 8.51
N ILE A 366 -13.24 -8.34 7.33
CA ILE A 366 -12.29 -7.26 7.07
C ILE A 366 -12.98 -5.91 7.26
N THR A 367 -12.43 -5.08 8.13
CA THR A 367 -12.81 -3.68 8.28
C THR A 367 -11.99 -2.83 7.32
N ILE A 368 -12.65 -1.99 6.52
CA ILE A 368 -11.97 -1.03 5.64
C ILE A 368 -11.82 0.30 6.37
N ILE A 369 -10.59 0.79 6.52
CA ILE A 369 -10.28 2.11 7.07
C ILE A 369 -9.86 3.01 5.91
N PRO A 370 -10.60 4.09 5.59
CA PRO A 370 -10.18 5.04 4.57
C PRO A 370 -9.11 5.98 5.10
N GLU A 371 -8.19 6.38 4.22
CA GLU A 371 -7.25 7.47 4.46
C GLU A 371 -7.53 8.66 3.55
N ILE A 372 -7.58 9.85 4.15
CA ILE A 372 -7.56 11.14 3.46
C ILE A 372 -6.36 11.90 4.02
N ASP A 373 -5.28 11.96 3.25
CA ASP A 373 -4.00 12.50 3.70
C ASP A 373 -4.00 14.03 3.68
N ILE A 374 -3.75 14.64 4.85
CA ILE A 374 -3.60 16.09 5.03
C ILE A 374 -2.60 16.40 6.16
N PRO A 375 -1.96 17.58 6.17
CA PRO A 375 -1.97 18.61 5.12
C PRO A 375 -0.90 18.41 4.05
N GLY A 376 0.01 17.44 4.25
CA GLY A 376 0.92 16.95 3.21
C GLY A 376 0.18 16.17 2.14
N HIS A 377 0.91 15.69 1.13
CA HIS A 377 0.39 14.75 0.13
C HIS A 377 -0.92 15.19 -0.56
N CYS A 378 -1.11 16.50 -0.73
CA CYS A 378 -2.39 17.09 -1.13
C CYS A 378 -2.41 17.63 -2.57
N ARG A 379 -1.38 17.37 -3.39
CA ARG A 379 -1.27 18.00 -4.71
C ARG A 379 -2.47 17.72 -5.61
N ALA A 380 -2.98 16.50 -5.63
CA ALA A 380 -4.16 16.15 -6.42
C ALA A 380 -5.41 16.94 -6.01
N ALA A 381 -5.61 17.16 -4.71
CA ALA A 381 -6.69 17.99 -4.19
C ALA A 381 -6.50 19.45 -4.57
N ILE A 382 -5.30 20.02 -4.36
CA ILE A 382 -4.97 21.42 -4.66
C ILE A 382 -5.17 21.73 -6.16
N LYS A 383 -4.73 20.84 -7.05
CA LYS A 383 -4.90 21.01 -8.50
C LYS A 383 -6.36 20.87 -8.96
N SER A 384 -7.17 20.13 -8.22
CA SER A 384 -8.60 19.96 -8.51
C SER A 384 -9.44 21.13 -8.01
N LEU A 385 -9.09 21.69 -6.84
CA LEU A 385 -9.84 22.75 -6.16
C LEU A 385 -8.99 23.99 -5.87
N PRO A 386 -8.31 24.60 -6.88
CA PRO A 386 -7.41 25.71 -6.64
C PRO A 386 -8.12 26.95 -6.08
N HIS A 387 -9.43 27.09 -6.33
CA HIS A 387 -10.24 28.19 -5.81
C HIS A 387 -10.47 28.12 -4.29
N LEU A 388 -10.27 26.95 -3.66
CA LEU A 388 -10.36 26.75 -2.21
C LEU A 388 -8.98 26.61 -1.57
N LEU A 389 -8.06 25.91 -2.24
CA LEU A 389 -6.87 25.34 -1.60
C LEU A 389 -5.54 26.01 -2.00
N LEU A 390 -5.53 26.86 -3.03
CA LEU A 390 -4.30 27.50 -3.49
C LEU A 390 -4.13 28.90 -2.87
N ASP A 391 -3.08 29.08 -2.07
CA ASP A 391 -2.62 30.41 -1.66
C ASP A 391 -1.73 30.99 -2.76
N VAL A 392 -2.32 31.83 -3.61
CA VAL A 392 -1.61 32.44 -4.75
C VAL A 392 -0.52 33.45 -4.34
N ASN A 393 -0.52 33.89 -3.08
CA ASN A 393 0.46 34.84 -2.55
C ASN A 393 1.55 34.16 -1.72
N ASP A 394 1.48 32.84 -1.51
CA ASP A 394 2.53 32.11 -0.83
C ASP A 394 3.78 32.02 -1.72
N LEU A 395 4.89 32.57 -1.23
CA LEU A 395 6.19 32.53 -1.89
C LEU A 395 7.15 31.53 -1.23
N SER A 396 6.62 30.60 -0.42
CA SER A 396 7.41 29.60 0.28
C SER A 396 8.16 28.71 -0.71
N GLN A 397 9.40 28.42 -0.36
CA GLN A 397 10.25 27.49 -1.12
C GLN A 397 10.51 26.28 -0.25
N TYR A 398 9.93 25.15 -0.65
CA TYR A 398 10.11 23.86 -0.02
C TYR A 398 10.20 22.77 -1.09
N ASN A 399 10.68 21.60 -0.69
CA ASN A 399 10.72 20.41 -1.50
C ASN A 399 10.28 19.25 -0.60
N SER A 400 9.13 18.63 -0.90
CA SER A 400 8.67 17.42 -0.20
C SER A 400 9.64 16.26 -0.43
N ALA A 401 9.48 15.18 0.33
CA ALA A 401 10.29 13.96 0.13
C ALA A 401 10.16 13.41 -1.31
N GLN A 402 9.02 13.64 -1.96
CA GLN A 402 8.70 13.19 -3.33
C GLN A 402 9.13 14.21 -4.40
N ASN A 403 9.71 15.35 -4.02
CA ASN A 403 10.17 16.44 -4.91
C ASN A 403 9.06 17.34 -5.47
N TYR A 404 7.98 17.56 -4.72
CA TYR A 404 6.99 18.59 -4.99
C TYR A 404 7.28 19.88 -4.23
N SER A 405 6.83 21.00 -4.77
CA SER A 405 6.92 22.32 -4.13
C SER A 405 5.58 23.06 -4.07
N ASP A 406 4.47 22.36 -4.34
CA ASP A 406 3.12 22.91 -4.49
C ASP A 406 2.04 21.95 -3.94
N ASN A 407 2.39 21.15 -2.93
CA ASN A 407 1.59 20.00 -2.48
C ASN A 407 1.05 20.07 -1.03
N ILE A 408 1.21 21.20 -0.34
CA ILE A 408 0.83 21.34 1.08
C ILE A 408 -0.40 22.26 1.22
N LEU A 409 -1.42 21.80 1.97
CA LEU A 409 -2.57 22.64 2.31
C LEU A 409 -2.17 23.81 3.21
N SER A 410 -2.78 24.98 3.00
CA SER A 410 -2.56 26.14 3.85
C SER A 410 -3.59 26.22 4.98
N ALA A 411 -3.11 26.36 6.23
CA ALA A 411 -3.96 26.56 7.40
C ALA A 411 -4.59 27.96 7.47
N ALA A 412 -4.15 28.91 6.64
CA ALA A 412 -4.67 30.28 6.67
C ALA A 412 -5.85 30.53 5.72
N LEU A 413 -6.21 29.54 4.88
CA LEU A 413 -7.28 29.67 3.91
C LEU A 413 -8.60 29.14 4.48
N PRO A 414 -9.69 29.93 4.49
CA PRO A 414 -11.02 29.44 4.86
C PRO A 414 -11.47 28.23 4.03
N GLY A 415 -11.09 28.20 2.75
CA GLY A 415 -11.41 27.10 1.83
C GLY A 415 -10.80 25.75 2.25
N THR A 416 -9.65 25.75 2.94
CA THR A 416 -9.06 24.52 3.51
C THR A 416 -9.97 23.88 4.55
N TYR A 417 -10.56 24.68 5.44
CA TYR A 417 -11.46 24.18 6.48
C TYR A 417 -12.80 23.72 5.89
N GLU A 418 -13.31 24.42 4.87
CA GLU A 418 -14.50 24.01 4.13
C GLU A 418 -14.29 22.66 3.45
N PHE A 419 -13.16 22.50 2.76
CA PHE A 419 -12.77 21.26 2.10
C PHE A 419 -12.64 20.09 3.09
N ILE A 420 -11.82 20.25 4.14
CA ILE A 420 -11.60 19.20 5.16
C ILE A 420 -12.92 18.80 5.80
N SER A 421 -13.72 19.76 6.22
CA SER A 421 -15.01 19.49 6.86
C SER A 421 -15.94 18.72 5.94
N THR A 422 -16.09 19.16 4.69
CA THR A 422 -17.03 18.56 3.75
C THR A 422 -16.61 17.14 3.35
N VAL A 423 -15.33 16.96 2.99
CA VAL A 423 -14.79 15.64 2.62
C VAL A 423 -14.91 14.65 3.77
N LEU A 424 -14.46 15.03 4.97
CA LEU A 424 -14.48 14.10 6.11
C LEU A 424 -15.90 13.74 6.55
N GLN A 425 -16.87 14.64 6.38
CA GLN A 425 -18.27 14.30 6.64
C GLN A 425 -18.79 13.24 5.65
N GLU A 426 -18.54 13.40 4.35
CA GLU A 426 -18.94 12.39 3.35
C GLU A 426 -18.22 11.06 3.55
N VAL A 427 -16.91 11.08 3.86
CA VAL A 427 -16.13 9.88 4.16
C VAL A 427 -16.66 9.19 5.42
N ALA A 428 -16.93 9.93 6.49
CA ALA A 428 -17.46 9.36 7.73
C ALA A 428 -18.85 8.71 7.54
N GLU A 429 -19.67 9.24 6.64
CA GLU A 429 -20.97 8.68 6.28
C GLU A 429 -20.85 7.46 5.37
N LEU A 430 -19.89 7.44 4.45
CA LEU A 430 -19.69 6.36 3.49
C LEU A 430 -19.06 5.10 4.12
N PHE A 431 -18.10 5.28 5.03
CA PHE A 431 -17.37 4.17 5.64
C PHE A 431 -17.92 3.84 7.04
N PRO A 432 -18.38 2.60 7.29
CA PRO A 432 -18.98 2.23 8.58
C PRO A 432 -17.95 2.09 9.70
N ALA A 433 -16.67 1.89 9.38
CA ALA A 433 -15.60 1.77 10.37
C ALA A 433 -15.60 2.96 11.35
N SER A 434 -15.30 2.70 12.61
CA SER A 434 -15.20 3.74 13.65
C SER A 434 -13.96 4.64 13.51
N TYR A 435 -13.20 4.50 12.42
CA TYR A 435 -11.90 5.11 12.22
C TYR A 435 -11.82 5.77 10.84
N VAL A 436 -11.06 6.86 10.77
CA VAL A 436 -10.60 7.48 9.53
C VAL A 436 -9.14 7.86 9.74
N HIS A 437 -8.27 7.47 8.80
CA HIS A 437 -6.87 7.88 8.79
C HIS A 437 -6.75 9.24 8.11
N ILE A 438 -5.98 10.14 8.70
CA ILE A 438 -5.83 11.53 8.24
C ILE A 438 -4.45 11.81 7.61
N GLY A 439 -3.63 10.77 7.49
CA GLY A 439 -2.23 10.87 7.09
C GLY A 439 -1.42 11.67 8.10
N GLY A 440 -0.89 12.80 7.64
CA GLY A 440 -0.20 13.80 8.48
C GLY A 440 1.31 13.64 8.53
N ASP A 441 1.88 12.92 7.57
CA ASP A 441 3.29 12.69 7.36
C ASP A 441 3.95 13.75 6.47
N GLU A 442 5.28 13.77 6.50
CA GLU A 442 6.20 14.40 5.55
C GLU A 442 5.95 15.87 5.14
N VAL A 443 5.31 16.69 6.00
CA VAL A 443 5.26 18.15 5.77
C VAL A 443 6.68 18.72 5.76
N PRO A 444 7.13 19.33 4.65
CA PRO A 444 8.52 19.71 4.48
C PRO A 444 8.85 20.98 5.27
N ALA A 445 10.11 21.07 5.71
CA ALA A 445 10.67 22.32 6.19
C ALA A 445 10.57 23.41 5.10
N GLY A 446 10.28 24.65 5.49
CA GLY A 446 10.06 25.77 4.56
C GLY A 446 8.60 25.99 4.14
N ALA A 447 7.70 25.02 4.38
CA ALA A 447 6.27 25.19 4.13
C ALA A 447 5.70 26.37 4.94
N TRP A 448 4.86 27.18 4.30
CA TRP A 448 4.17 28.35 4.86
C TRP A 448 5.03 29.53 5.35
N GLU A 449 6.36 29.39 5.46
CA GLU A 449 7.26 30.43 5.96
C GLU A 449 7.16 31.80 5.26
N LYS A 450 6.76 31.82 3.97
CA LYS A 450 6.60 33.04 3.17
C LYS A 450 5.15 33.28 2.72
N SER A 451 4.16 32.63 3.34
CA SER A 451 2.76 32.99 3.19
C SER A 451 2.41 34.12 4.17
N GLU A 452 2.05 35.29 3.63
CA GLU A 452 1.56 36.42 4.46
C GLU A 452 0.32 36.04 5.27
N ALA A 453 -0.56 35.22 4.69
CA ALA A 453 -1.77 34.73 5.34
C ALA A 453 -1.41 33.81 6.54
N CYS A 454 -0.49 32.86 6.35
CA CYS A 454 -0.02 31.99 7.44
C CYS A 454 0.71 32.78 8.52
N GLN A 455 1.52 33.78 8.17
CA GLN A 455 2.18 34.63 9.17
C GLN A 455 1.16 35.43 10.01
N ALA A 456 0.12 35.98 9.39
CA ALA A 456 -0.95 36.66 10.10
C ALA A 456 -1.74 35.69 11.00
N PHE A 457 -2.04 34.49 10.50
CA PHE A 457 -2.73 33.45 11.25
C PHE A 457 -1.91 32.97 12.46
N MET A 458 -0.60 32.76 12.29
CA MET A 458 0.31 32.44 13.39
C MET A 458 0.34 33.55 14.44
N ALA A 459 0.35 34.82 14.04
CA ALA A 459 0.32 35.94 14.96
C ALA A 459 -1.00 36.02 15.75
N GLU A 460 -2.15 35.78 15.10
CA GLU A 460 -3.47 35.73 15.73
C GLU A 460 -3.55 34.62 16.79
N HIS A 461 -3.01 33.44 16.48
CA HIS A 461 -3.05 32.27 17.36
C HIS A 461 -1.84 32.14 18.31
N ASN A 462 -0.93 33.12 18.29
CA ASN A 462 0.33 33.12 19.05
C ASN A 462 1.17 31.84 18.85
N TYR A 463 1.30 31.41 17.59
CA TYR A 463 2.20 30.33 17.18
C TYR A 463 3.57 30.90 16.81
N HIS A 464 4.63 30.20 17.24
CA HIS A 464 6.03 30.61 17.02
C HIS A 464 6.79 29.67 16.07
N ASP A 465 6.17 28.55 15.69
CA ASP A 465 6.72 27.52 14.81
C ASP A 465 5.67 27.20 13.73
N PRO A 466 6.00 27.27 12.42
CA PRO A 466 5.10 26.89 11.34
C PRO A 466 4.51 25.48 11.50
N MET A 467 5.22 24.55 12.17
CA MET A 467 4.71 23.20 12.43
C MET A 467 3.42 23.21 13.28
N ALA A 468 3.18 24.27 14.06
CA ALA A 468 1.92 24.43 14.80
C ALA A 468 0.69 24.59 13.88
N LEU A 469 0.88 25.01 12.62
CA LEU A 469 -0.17 25.10 11.61
C LEU A 469 -0.65 23.71 11.17
N GLN A 470 0.28 22.75 11.01
CA GLN A 470 -0.07 21.35 10.78
C GLN A 470 -0.96 20.82 11.90
N SER A 471 -0.49 20.93 13.15
CA SER A 471 -1.27 20.45 14.29
C SER A 471 -2.60 21.18 14.44
N HIS A 472 -2.71 22.44 13.99
CA HIS A 472 -3.98 23.17 13.96
C HIS A 472 -4.99 22.53 13.01
N LEU A 473 -4.59 22.24 11.76
CA LEU A 473 -5.45 21.55 10.80
C LEU A 473 -5.86 20.16 11.27
N LEU A 474 -4.91 19.40 11.85
CA LEU A 474 -5.18 18.07 12.37
C LEU A 474 -6.14 18.08 13.59
N ARG A 475 -6.05 19.09 14.47
CA ARG A 475 -7.04 19.28 15.54
C ARG A 475 -8.43 19.55 14.98
N PHE A 476 -8.54 20.40 13.96
CA PHE A 476 -9.81 20.68 13.30
C PHE A 476 -10.40 19.42 12.64
N ALA A 477 -9.58 18.65 11.91
CA ALA A 477 -10.01 17.39 11.32
C ALA A 477 -10.50 16.39 12.38
N ASN A 478 -9.80 16.28 13.51
CA ASN A 478 -10.22 15.47 14.64
C ASN A 478 -11.58 15.93 15.21
N GLU A 479 -11.82 17.23 15.35
CA GLU A 479 -13.12 17.76 15.81
C GLU A 479 -14.26 17.38 14.86
N VAL A 480 -14.04 17.48 13.55
CA VAL A 480 -15.02 17.06 12.53
C VAL A 480 -15.32 15.56 12.64
N LEU A 481 -14.28 14.73 12.73
CA LEU A 481 -14.43 13.28 12.84
C LEU A 481 -15.15 12.87 14.14
N GLN A 482 -14.81 13.51 15.25
CA GLN A 482 -15.47 13.25 16.53
C GLN A 482 -16.95 13.62 16.53
N ALA A 483 -17.32 14.72 15.86
CA ALA A 483 -18.72 15.10 15.68
C ALA A 483 -19.52 14.05 14.88
N LYS A 484 -18.84 13.24 14.06
CA LYS A 484 -19.43 12.10 13.32
C LYS A 484 -19.22 10.75 14.02
N GLY A 485 -18.72 10.74 15.27
CA GLY A 485 -18.49 9.53 16.05
C GLY A 485 -17.31 8.68 15.56
N LYS A 486 -16.39 9.27 14.78
CA LYS A 486 -15.18 8.61 14.28
C LYS A 486 -13.99 8.96 15.18
N ARG A 487 -13.08 8.00 15.33
CA ARG A 487 -11.80 8.14 16.02
C ARG A 487 -10.71 8.35 14.96
N MET A 488 -9.96 9.44 15.09
CA MET A 488 -8.89 9.78 14.15
C MET A 488 -7.71 8.82 14.30
N MET A 489 -7.10 8.48 13.17
CA MET A 489 -5.81 7.79 13.06
C MET A 489 -4.85 8.65 12.24
N GLY A 490 -3.54 8.56 12.49
CA GLY A 490 -2.55 9.28 11.71
C GLY A 490 -1.14 8.68 11.83
N TRP A 491 -0.27 9.02 10.88
CA TRP A 491 1.15 8.70 10.94
C TRP A 491 1.80 9.40 12.13
N GLU A 492 2.90 8.88 12.65
CA GLU A 492 3.49 9.36 13.92
C GLU A 492 3.85 10.85 13.96
N GLU A 493 4.09 11.47 12.81
CA GLU A 493 4.23 12.92 12.64
C GLU A 493 3.08 13.74 13.20
N VAL A 494 1.84 13.20 13.28
CA VAL A 494 0.70 13.92 13.88
C VAL A 494 0.92 14.28 15.36
N THR A 495 1.89 13.64 16.02
CA THR A 495 2.30 13.98 17.39
C THR A 495 3.24 15.20 17.47
N LYS A 496 3.77 15.67 16.33
CA LYS A 496 4.67 16.84 16.23
C LYS A 496 3.85 18.14 16.18
N GLY A 497 4.48 19.27 16.54
CA GLY A 497 3.91 20.62 16.38
C GLY A 497 2.88 21.07 17.42
N GLY A 498 2.42 20.19 18.32
CA GLY A 498 1.51 20.59 19.40
C GLY A 498 0.74 19.43 20.02
N LYS A 499 -0.18 19.74 20.94
CA LYS A 499 -1.05 18.72 21.55
C LYS A 499 -2.12 18.26 20.55
N ILE A 500 -2.21 16.96 20.36
CA ILE A 500 -3.32 16.26 19.70
C ILE A 500 -4.12 15.47 20.75
N ASP A 501 -5.38 15.13 20.47
CA ASP A 501 -6.19 14.34 21.40
C ASP A 501 -5.55 12.95 21.60
N ASN A 502 -5.34 12.52 22.85
CA ASN A 502 -4.79 11.20 23.20
C ASN A 502 -5.69 10.04 22.74
N ARG A 503 -6.92 10.30 22.32
CA ARG A 503 -7.75 9.34 21.59
C ARG A 503 -7.31 9.14 20.15
N THR A 504 -6.37 9.89 19.59
CA THR A 504 -5.83 9.58 18.26
C THR A 504 -5.07 8.24 18.32
N VAL A 505 -5.20 7.40 17.30
CA VAL A 505 -4.36 6.20 17.14
C VAL A 505 -3.16 6.55 16.27
N ILE A 506 -1.97 6.16 16.70
CA ILE A 506 -0.72 6.50 16.01
C ILE A 506 -0.20 5.31 15.21
N TYR A 507 0.10 5.51 13.93
CA TYR A 507 0.79 4.54 13.10
C TYR A 507 2.27 4.87 13.08
N SER A 508 3.08 4.02 13.71
CA SER A 508 4.51 4.26 13.83
C SER A 508 5.27 3.54 12.72
N TRP A 509 5.95 4.32 11.88
CA TRP A 509 6.56 3.82 10.66
C TRP A 509 8.05 4.09 10.52
N LEU A 510 8.60 5.19 11.10
CA LEU A 510 10.04 5.45 11.04
C LEU A 510 10.81 4.39 11.83
N SER A 511 10.31 3.99 13.00
CA SER A 511 10.97 2.99 13.85
C SER A 511 10.06 2.47 14.96
N GLU A 512 10.45 1.35 15.57
CA GLU A 512 9.78 0.86 16.78
C GLU A 512 9.93 1.80 17.99
N GLU A 513 11.03 2.56 18.04
CA GLU A 513 11.31 3.51 19.13
C GLU A 513 10.32 4.68 19.13
N ALA A 514 9.95 5.15 17.94
CA ALA A 514 8.92 6.18 17.81
C ALA A 514 7.56 5.67 18.32
N GLY A 515 7.19 4.43 17.99
CA GLY A 515 5.98 3.78 18.49
C GLY A 515 5.98 3.59 20.01
N LEU A 516 7.11 3.17 20.58
CA LEU A 516 7.30 3.12 22.04
C LEU A 516 7.10 4.49 22.69
N THR A 517 7.66 5.54 22.08
CA THR A 517 7.54 6.92 22.56
C THR A 517 6.08 7.38 22.56
N SER A 518 5.34 7.14 21.47
CA SER A 518 3.91 7.45 21.40
C SER A 518 3.09 6.66 22.43
N ALA A 519 3.38 5.38 22.63
CA ALA A 519 2.71 4.57 23.64
C ALA A 519 2.96 5.10 25.07
N GLN A 520 4.19 5.52 25.38
CA GLN A 520 4.55 6.14 26.66
C GLN A 520 3.85 7.49 26.89
N GLN A 521 3.54 8.22 25.82
CA GLN A 521 2.73 9.44 25.87
C GLN A 521 1.22 9.16 26.05
N GLY A 522 0.82 7.89 26.01
CA GLY A 522 -0.53 7.44 26.31
C GLY A 522 -1.41 7.17 25.10
N PHE A 523 -0.88 7.27 23.88
CA PHE A 523 -1.59 6.93 22.65
C PHE A 523 -1.74 5.41 22.50
N ASP A 524 -2.78 4.98 21.79
CA ASP A 524 -2.81 3.63 21.25
C ASP A 524 -2.04 3.62 19.91
N VAL A 525 -1.29 2.56 19.65
CA VAL A 525 -0.28 2.51 18.58
C VAL A 525 -0.50 1.28 17.70
N ILE A 526 -0.40 1.48 16.38
CA ILE A 526 -0.21 0.44 15.37
C ILE A 526 1.26 0.44 14.97
N MET A 527 1.91 -0.71 15.09
CA MET A 527 3.30 -0.86 14.68
C MET A 527 3.37 -1.15 13.19
N GLN A 528 4.00 -0.26 12.43
CA GLN A 528 4.23 -0.40 10.99
C GLN A 528 5.67 0.00 10.60
N PRO A 529 6.72 -0.42 11.33
CA PRO A 529 8.08 0.02 11.04
C PRO A 529 8.52 -0.44 9.64
N ALA A 530 8.94 0.50 8.81
CA ALA A 530 9.28 0.23 7.41
C ALA A 530 10.35 -0.86 7.26
N GLN A 531 11.26 -0.96 8.22
CA GLN A 531 12.35 -1.94 8.24
C GLN A 531 11.86 -3.39 8.30
N PHE A 532 10.58 -3.63 8.65
CA PHE A 532 9.99 -4.96 8.81
C PHE A 532 8.68 -5.17 8.05
N THR A 533 7.92 -4.12 7.73
CA THR A 533 6.53 -4.30 7.27
C THR A 533 6.17 -3.60 5.95
N TYR A 534 7.12 -2.92 5.30
CA TYR A 534 6.90 -2.25 4.01
C TYR A 534 7.22 -3.21 2.85
N LEU A 535 6.18 -3.74 2.24
CA LEU A 535 6.27 -4.77 1.21
C LEU A 535 6.61 -4.20 -0.18
N ASP A 536 6.74 -2.89 -0.34
CA ASP A 536 7.37 -2.23 -1.49
C ASP A 536 8.90 -2.33 -1.46
N LEU A 537 9.50 -2.68 -0.32
CA LEU A 537 10.93 -2.89 -0.20
C LEU A 537 11.39 -4.13 -0.98
N VAL A 538 12.59 -4.04 -1.54
CA VAL A 538 13.27 -5.16 -2.22
C VAL A 538 13.41 -6.40 -1.32
N GLN A 539 13.32 -7.58 -1.94
CA GLN A 539 13.26 -8.87 -1.24
C GLN A 539 14.61 -9.60 -1.14
N GLY A 540 15.67 -9.01 -1.66
CA GLY A 540 17.00 -9.61 -1.72
C GLY A 540 18.07 -8.58 -2.06
N TYR A 541 19.23 -9.06 -2.46
CA TYR A 541 20.44 -8.25 -2.69
C TYR A 541 20.87 -8.18 -4.16
N SER A 542 20.21 -8.96 -5.03
CA SER A 542 20.50 -8.91 -6.47
C SER A 542 19.99 -7.59 -7.06
N PRO A 543 20.76 -6.94 -7.95
CA PRO A 543 20.31 -5.73 -8.63
C PRO A 543 18.99 -5.88 -9.40
N ASP A 544 18.62 -7.11 -9.76
CA ASP A 544 17.38 -7.46 -10.45
C ASP A 544 16.15 -7.56 -9.52
N GLU A 545 16.32 -7.42 -8.21
CA GLU A 545 15.17 -7.40 -7.29
C GLU A 545 14.28 -6.17 -7.55
N MET A 546 12.97 -6.43 -7.55
CA MET A 546 11.98 -5.38 -7.69
C MET A 546 11.75 -4.66 -6.37
N GLY A 547 11.59 -3.34 -6.41
CA GLY A 547 11.18 -2.54 -5.25
C GLY A 547 12.00 -1.27 -5.03
N VAL A 548 11.98 -0.81 -3.79
CA VAL A 548 12.82 0.29 -3.27
C VAL A 548 13.63 -0.21 -2.06
N ASP A 549 14.65 0.54 -1.62
CA ASP A 549 15.52 0.08 -0.51
C ASP A 549 15.86 1.16 0.52
N TRP A 550 15.05 2.23 0.58
CA TRP A 550 15.29 3.39 1.46
C TRP A 550 15.32 3.01 2.96
N ALA A 551 14.49 2.05 3.37
CA ALA A 551 14.48 1.46 4.72
C ALA A 551 15.29 0.15 4.82
N GLY A 552 16.08 -0.15 3.79
CA GLY A 552 16.87 -1.37 3.66
C GLY A 552 16.18 -2.46 2.85
N LYS A 553 16.70 -3.68 2.98
CA LYS A 553 16.22 -4.87 2.30
C LYS A 553 15.29 -5.62 3.23
N LEU A 554 14.21 -6.17 2.70
CA LEU A 554 13.18 -6.88 3.46
C LEU A 554 12.96 -8.30 2.89
N PRO A 555 13.94 -9.20 3.08
CA PRO A 555 13.77 -10.61 2.75
C PRO A 555 12.74 -11.28 3.68
N LEU A 556 12.25 -12.45 3.28
CA LEU A 556 11.16 -13.16 3.96
C LEU A 556 11.44 -13.46 5.44
N ASP A 557 12.66 -13.89 5.75
CA ASP A 557 13.11 -14.22 7.11
C ASP A 557 13.12 -12.98 8.01
N LYS A 558 13.45 -11.81 7.47
CA LYS A 558 13.41 -10.55 8.21
C LYS A 558 11.99 -10.18 8.62
N VAL A 559 11.01 -10.30 7.71
CA VAL A 559 9.59 -10.08 8.02
C VAL A 559 9.15 -11.04 9.13
N TYR A 560 9.44 -12.34 8.96
CA TYR A 560 9.05 -13.37 9.90
C TYR A 560 9.65 -13.20 11.30
N SER A 561 10.89 -12.71 11.37
CA SER A 561 11.60 -12.48 12.63
C SER A 561 11.03 -11.33 13.46
N TYR A 562 10.15 -10.51 12.88
CA TYR A 562 9.66 -9.31 13.53
C TYR A 562 8.88 -9.65 14.81
N GLN A 563 9.24 -8.97 15.90
CA GLN A 563 8.55 -9.05 17.17
C GLN A 563 8.51 -7.63 17.76
N PRO A 564 7.36 -6.96 17.73
CA PRO A 564 7.26 -5.59 18.22
C PRO A 564 7.73 -5.47 19.67
N LEU A 565 8.66 -4.55 19.93
CA LEU A 565 9.16 -4.23 21.26
C LEU A 565 9.74 -5.45 22.01
N ALA A 566 10.45 -6.33 21.30
CA ALA A 566 11.02 -7.57 21.87
C ALA A 566 11.94 -7.36 23.07
N GLU A 567 12.55 -6.17 23.20
CA GLU A 567 13.43 -5.81 24.32
C GLU A 567 12.67 -5.53 25.63
N LEU A 568 11.34 -5.33 25.57
CA LEU A 568 10.52 -5.14 26.76
C LEU A 568 10.15 -6.47 27.41
N SER A 569 9.90 -6.41 28.72
CA SER A 569 9.31 -7.56 29.43
C SER A 569 7.92 -7.86 28.88
N PRO A 570 7.53 -9.14 28.68
CA PRO A 570 6.18 -9.50 28.24
C PRO A 570 5.05 -8.99 29.14
N HIS A 571 5.36 -8.58 30.37
CA HIS A 571 4.41 -8.02 31.34
C HIS A 571 4.42 -6.48 31.39
N ASP A 572 5.19 -5.82 30.52
CA ASP A 572 5.24 -4.37 30.47
C ASP A 572 3.85 -3.80 30.08
N PRO A 573 3.32 -2.81 30.84
CA PRO A 573 2.01 -2.22 30.55
C PRO A 573 1.94 -1.55 29.17
N ILE A 574 3.08 -1.17 28.56
CA ILE A 574 3.14 -0.61 27.21
C ILE A 574 2.52 -1.55 26.17
N HIS A 575 2.63 -2.87 26.33
CA HIS A 575 2.01 -3.81 25.40
C HIS A 575 0.48 -3.61 25.27
N LYS A 576 -0.19 -3.06 26.29
CA LYS A 576 -1.64 -2.75 26.22
C LYS A 576 -1.97 -1.56 25.32
N LYS A 577 -0.97 -0.72 25.00
CA LYS A 577 -1.09 0.40 24.06
C LYS A 577 -0.86 -0.02 22.62
N ILE A 578 -0.22 -1.17 22.40
CA ILE A 578 0.00 -1.71 21.06
C ILE A 578 -1.26 -2.47 20.64
N MET A 579 -2.08 -1.87 19.78
CA MET A 579 -3.28 -2.56 19.30
C MET A 579 -2.92 -3.70 18.34
N GLY A 580 -1.81 -3.55 17.60
CA GLY A 580 -1.29 -4.59 16.72
C GLY A 580 -0.33 -4.06 15.67
N ILE A 581 -0.31 -4.76 14.53
CA ILE A 581 0.71 -4.59 13.49
C ILE A 581 0.02 -4.35 12.14
N GLN A 582 0.65 -3.53 11.30
CA GLN A 582 0.26 -3.35 9.91
C GLN A 582 1.46 -3.58 8.98
N GLY A 583 1.20 -4.14 7.80
CA GLY A 583 2.08 -4.00 6.64
C GLY A 583 1.56 -2.99 5.63
N ALA A 584 2.42 -2.50 4.76
CA ALA A 584 2.03 -1.57 3.72
C ALA A 584 2.61 -1.96 2.37
N LEU A 585 1.86 -1.66 1.31
CA LEU A 585 2.34 -1.70 -0.05
C LEU A 585 2.17 -0.31 -0.66
N TRP A 586 3.25 0.46 -0.66
CA TRP A 586 3.33 1.70 -1.42
C TRP A 586 3.55 1.40 -2.90
N CYS A 587 2.92 2.19 -3.78
CA CYS A 587 2.70 1.77 -5.16
C CYS A 587 3.38 2.67 -6.20
N GLU A 588 4.44 3.42 -5.87
CA GLU A 588 5.19 4.26 -6.82
C GLU A 588 5.67 3.47 -8.04
N ARG A 589 5.99 2.19 -7.88
CA ARG A 589 6.46 1.32 -8.97
C ARG A 589 5.54 0.14 -9.26
N ILE A 590 4.38 0.05 -8.61
CA ILE A 590 3.51 -1.14 -8.64
C ILE A 590 2.23 -0.83 -9.42
N HIS A 591 2.27 -1.03 -10.73
CA HIS A 591 1.15 -0.70 -11.63
C HIS A 591 0.52 -1.92 -12.32
N THR A 592 1.16 -3.09 -12.25
CA THR A 592 0.67 -4.36 -12.85
C THR A 592 0.27 -5.38 -11.78
N GLN A 593 -0.59 -6.35 -12.16
CA GLN A 593 -0.97 -7.45 -11.27
C GLN A 593 0.24 -8.30 -10.87
N GLN A 594 1.09 -8.63 -11.84
CA GLN A 594 2.31 -9.41 -11.61
C GLN A 594 3.18 -8.79 -10.51
N ARG A 595 3.44 -7.48 -10.61
CA ARG A 595 4.30 -6.81 -9.64
C ARG A 595 3.62 -6.64 -8.29
N PHE A 596 2.30 -6.41 -8.27
CA PHE A 596 1.50 -6.39 -7.04
C PHE A 596 1.63 -7.71 -6.27
N ASP A 597 1.44 -8.84 -6.96
CA ASP A 597 1.57 -10.16 -6.34
C ASP A 597 3.02 -10.46 -5.94
N HIS A 598 4.00 -10.13 -6.79
CA HIS A 598 5.41 -10.37 -6.54
C HIS A 598 5.90 -9.68 -5.27
N MET A 599 5.44 -8.46 -5.03
CA MET A 599 5.86 -7.67 -3.86
C MET A 599 5.15 -8.11 -2.57
N LEU A 600 3.87 -8.51 -2.65
CA LEU A 600 3.12 -8.99 -1.49
C LEU A 600 3.55 -10.39 -1.04
N TYR A 601 3.67 -11.34 -1.97
CA TYR A 601 3.79 -12.76 -1.64
C TYR A 601 5.21 -13.27 -1.88
N PRO A 602 5.79 -14.05 -0.95
CA PRO A 602 5.14 -14.69 0.20
C PRO A 602 5.20 -13.91 1.53
N ARG A 603 5.75 -12.69 1.55
CA ARG A 603 5.94 -11.92 2.79
C ARG A 603 4.65 -11.60 3.54
N LEU A 604 3.53 -11.45 2.85
CA LEU A 604 2.20 -11.31 3.46
C LEU A 604 1.87 -12.49 4.40
N LEU A 605 2.28 -13.71 4.06
CA LEU A 605 2.05 -14.91 4.87
C LEU A 605 2.91 -14.91 6.14
N ALA A 606 4.15 -14.41 6.05
CA ALA A 606 5.01 -14.21 7.23
C ALA A 606 4.41 -13.13 8.14
N LEU A 607 3.97 -12.01 7.58
CA LEU A 607 3.34 -10.93 8.33
C LEU A 607 2.04 -11.39 9.00
N ALA A 608 1.23 -12.20 8.33
CA ALA A 608 0.04 -12.81 8.93
C ALA A 608 0.38 -13.61 10.19
N GLU A 609 1.47 -14.39 10.13
CA GLU A 609 1.94 -15.18 11.27
C GLU A 609 2.44 -14.30 12.41
N VAL A 610 3.15 -13.22 12.10
CA VAL A 610 3.58 -12.23 13.09
C VAL A 610 2.38 -11.55 13.77
N CYS A 611 1.33 -11.25 13.03
CA CYS A 611 0.11 -10.62 13.52
C CYS A 611 -0.75 -11.54 14.41
N TRP A 612 -0.76 -12.84 14.13
CA TRP A 612 -1.69 -13.80 14.72
C TRP A 612 -1.08 -14.70 15.79
N SER A 613 0.09 -15.27 15.54
CA SER A 613 0.64 -16.36 16.34
C SER A 613 1.53 -15.82 17.46
N GLN A 614 1.39 -16.40 18.66
CA GLN A 614 2.24 -16.05 19.80
C GLN A 614 3.73 -16.27 19.48
N PRO A 615 4.65 -15.39 19.90
CA PRO A 615 6.06 -15.48 19.54
C PRO A 615 6.73 -16.83 19.80
N ASN A 616 6.34 -17.52 20.87
CA ASN A 616 6.89 -18.82 21.25
C ASN A 616 6.44 -20.00 20.37
N LEU A 617 5.42 -19.81 19.53
CA LEU A 617 4.95 -20.82 18.57
C LEU A 617 5.56 -20.64 17.17
N ARG A 618 6.22 -19.50 16.93
CA ARG A 618 6.79 -19.17 15.63
C ARG A 618 8.18 -19.80 15.50
N HIS A 619 8.28 -20.83 14.65
CA HIS A 619 9.54 -21.49 14.31
C HIS A 619 9.80 -21.41 12.80
N TRP A 620 10.98 -20.94 12.40
CA TRP A 620 11.27 -20.66 10.99
C TRP A 620 11.15 -21.89 10.08
N ASP A 621 11.74 -23.02 10.48
CA ASP A 621 11.68 -24.27 9.70
C ASP A 621 10.23 -24.79 9.59
N ASP A 622 9.43 -24.59 10.64
CA ASP A 622 8.01 -24.93 10.64
C ASP A 622 7.20 -24.05 9.67
N PHE A 623 7.45 -22.74 9.70
CA PHE A 623 6.82 -21.77 8.80
C PHE A 623 7.18 -22.04 7.35
N THR A 624 8.46 -22.25 7.03
CA THR A 624 8.89 -22.51 5.64
C THR A 624 8.33 -23.83 5.10
N ALA A 625 8.16 -24.85 5.94
CA ALA A 625 7.48 -26.09 5.56
C ALA A 625 5.99 -25.85 5.24
N ARG A 626 5.27 -25.07 6.07
CA ARG A 626 3.87 -24.72 5.79
C ARG A 626 3.74 -23.82 4.57
N LEU A 627 4.66 -22.87 4.38
CA LEU A 627 4.70 -21.99 3.22
C LEU A 627 4.90 -22.78 1.92
N ASN A 628 5.79 -23.77 1.92
CA ASN A 628 5.99 -24.64 0.77
C ASN A 628 4.69 -25.34 0.35
N GLY A 629 3.87 -25.79 1.32
CA GLY A 629 2.54 -26.32 1.03
C GLY A 629 1.55 -25.26 0.55
N GLN A 630 1.61 -24.04 1.09
CA GLN A 630 0.76 -22.92 0.65
C GLN A 630 1.06 -22.46 -0.79
N HIS A 631 2.27 -22.66 -1.32
CA HIS A 631 2.57 -22.33 -2.72
C HIS A 631 1.62 -23.03 -3.70
N GLN A 632 1.23 -24.28 -3.43
CA GLN A 632 0.24 -24.99 -4.26
C GLN A 632 -1.10 -24.27 -4.31
N TYR A 633 -1.53 -23.65 -3.21
CA TYR A 633 -2.74 -22.85 -3.17
C TYR A 633 -2.55 -21.55 -3.95
N LEU A 634 -1.43 -20.84 -3.74
CA LEU A 634 -1.13 -19.61 -4.46
C LEU A 634 -1.09 -19.84 -5.99
N ASP A 635 -0.48 -20.95 -6.43
CA ASP A 635 -0.48 -21.39 -7.83
C ASP A 635 -1.90 -21.65 -8.34
N LYS A 636 -2.74 -22.35 -7.56
CA LYS A 636 -4.14 -22.66 -7.91
C LYS A 636 -4.96 -21.39 -8.14
N VAL A 637 -4.78 -20.36 -7.31
CA VAL A 637 -5.52 -19.09 -7.43
C VAL A 637 -4.82 -18.07 -8.34
N GLY A 638 -3.70 -18.44 -8.97
CA GLY A 638 -3.02 -17.63 -9.97
C GLY A 638 -2.22 -16.45 -9.41
N ILE A 639 -1.81 -16.50 -8.14
CA ILE A 639 -1.00 -15.46 -7.51
C ILE A 639 0.45 -15.57 -8.02
N GLN A 640 0.99 -14.48 -8.58
CA GLN A 640 2.35 -14.43 -9.13
C GLN A 640 3.39 -14.05 -8.06
N TYR A 641 3.52 -14.89 -7.02
CA TYR A 641 4.41 -14.65 -5.89
C TYR A 641 5.91 -14.70 -6.29
N ARG A 642 6.77 -14.10 -5.47
CA ARG A 642 8.23 -14.27 -5.60
C ARG A 642 8.62 -15.68 -5.20
N HIS A 643 9.12 -16.47 -6.15
CA HIS A 643 9.62 -17.82 -5.84
C HIS A 643 10.80 -17.78 -4.86
N CYS A 644 10.74 -18.67 -3.87
CA CYS A 644 11.78 -18.90 -2.88
C CYS A 644 12.76 -20.01 -3.29
N VAL A 645 12.78 -20.42 -4.56
CA VAL A 645 13.50 -21.61 -5.06
C VAL A 645 14.50 -21.27 -6.15
#